data_AF-A0A7V9G9I9-F1
#
_entry.id   AF-A0A7V9G9I9-F1
#
_cell.length_a   1.000
_cell.length_b   1.000
_cell.length_c   1.000
_cell.angle_alpha   90.00
_cell.angle_beta   90.00
_cell.angle_gamma   90.00
#
_symmetry.space_group_name_H-M   'P 1'
#
loop_
_entity.id
_entity.type
_entity.pdbx_description
1 polymer ?
#
loop_
_entity_poly.entity_id
_entity_poly.type
_entity_poly.pdbx_seq_one_letter_code
_entity_poly.pdbx_strand_id
1 'polypeptide(L)'
;MLRRLMVTSAIAALAIVLLFLQNKCSYFLGKQELLAEVKPVAEAAAPDAKQKRYEITFRDVAGNVIRPVSGDPELTEVKRRLAGNKELPPIATVGEPKRSELKIALTTDASVDEKALRERIQTLPFKRPNPPRGLFHITEGIDLRGGVEFICRLHRDDNSVVAADDEVITILRSRLDERGLTEPSVAKLSNGDIQIVIPGGTRADAARTRKVLETTGRLEFRKVLWPYRDRKDVEIVVDPASADPVVVERPGTKGLYDFTPGHSEVYRDRSDIVAPDRVAPGEKPAKFYRLGRAALVGSDISDAHGTTYNGQLAIAIEFTSVGAVKNEEFTKSVKEEGDASRGTGLLAIVFDGEVRSTARVIQPSSSSCMIHGSFTQEEIDSLRTVLRGGSLAVTPEVLSERVVGASLGEQTVNRTLLIRVVAFSAIVLFMWVYYRRLGTVANLCLVATAFFVWSTLSIFGATVTLPGLAGLVLIIGMAVDTNILIFERIREELREDKGMKAAIAAGYDRAFLTVLDSHLTTFITAFILYWIGSGPVKGFGLTLMIGIVVNLISGVYIGRMLTDWLCRNKTTLSMASWVPALRLPYVEWRWYGYVFSLVTGIAGLAWFAFGHFAVGGTFERNFDIDFTGGNAAQVVLKEPKSLDQVERALKDAHDRDPKAFNLLDPKELRKQAYFAELGGNQDQSREWVFRSRDEQGSQLERQRSVIERQRSALQRQAEDLRADKGAKDPAVLAIEQQLKPLDQSYKELSEQIGSRTEAFKQQIAVAFAGAIGQEGDEILAAAWDGTALSLTLSVLAPVTSDQCQGIVDRLSSRPELASVAVDYLAEQQAIRVNGAYRDKPAPRAAFDANDAVASRLGKLLDREGLPPGELSAEVTAATELYSAASNAAATRRVSVAKPFPSTEHFSGQVAGQMKWRAFFAILLSLLAILAYVAARFEFRFGIGAVLALVHDVALTIGIISVIGIRMDLSVVAALLTIIGYSINETIVNFDRIRENLRRHNLSLKETINLSLSQTLARTVLTSGTVVITLIALLMFGGEALVPFTATLLIGILSGTYSAIFVAAPLLLSFKGRVYIPPVDSDGDAGTPSPGSDGVVVPTA
;
A
#
# COMPACT_ATOMS: atom_id res chain seq x y z
N MET A 1 -15.34 -39.44 -15.72
CA MET A 1 -13.94 -39.33 -15.25
C MET A 1 -13.01 -38.71 -16.29
N LEU A 2 -12.75 -39.35 -17.44
CA LEU A 2 -11.73 -38.88 -18.43
C LEU A 2 -11.94 -37.42 -18.90
N ARG A 3 -13.18 -37.04 -19.21
CA ARG A 3 -13.55 -35.66 -19.59
C ARG A 3 -13.20 -34.63 -18.50
N ARG A 4 -13.44 -34.97 -17.22
CA ARG A 4 -13.12 -34.08 -16.10
C ARG A 4 -11.62 -33.90 -15.95
N LEU A 5 -10.86 -34.99 -16.09
CA LEU A 5 -9.40 -34.96 -16.06
C LEU A 5 -8.84 -34.10 -17.20
N MET A 6 -9.35 -34.26 -18.42
CA MET A 6 -8.93 -33.44 -19.56
C MET A 6 -9.20 -31.95 -19.31
N VAL A 7 -10.38 -31.61 -18.80
CA VAL A 7 -10.74 -30.21 -18.49
C VAL A 7 -9.86 -29.65 -17.36
N THR A 8 -9.67 -30.38 -16.26
CA THR A 8 -8.81 -29.91 -15.14
C THR A 8 -7.38 -29.73 -15.57
N SER A 9 -6.84 -30.67 -16.36
CA SER A 9 -5.48 -30.58 -16.89
C SER A 9 -5.34 -29.43 -17.89
N ALA A 10 -6.36 -29.18 -18.72
CA ALA A 10 -6.37 -28.04 -19.64
C ALA A 10 -6.41 -26.70 -18.89
N ILE A 11 -7.20 -26.59 -17.82
CA ILE A 11 -7.25 -25.38 -16.98
C ILE A 11 -5.93 -25.18 -16.24
N ALA A 12 -5.34 -26.23 -15.68
CA ALA A 12 -4.03 -26.15 -15.04
C ALA A 12 -2.92 -25.76 -16.04
N ALA A 13 -2.93 -26.34 -17.25
CA ALA A 13 -2.02 -25.98 -18.31
C ALA A 13 -2.22 -24.52 -18.75
N LEU A 14 -3.46 -24.07 -18.93
CA LEU A 14 -3.78 -22.68 -19.23
C LEU A 14 -3.29 -21.73 -18.13
N ALA A 15 -3.49 -22.08 -16.86
CA ALA A 15 -2.99 -21.28 -15.74
C ALA A 15 -1.45 -21.18 -15.78
N ILE A 16 -0.73 -22.28 -16.02
CA ILE A 16 0.73 -22.28 -16.17
C ILE A 16 1.15 -21.43 -17.38
N VAL A 17 0.44 -21.52 -18.50
CA VAL A 17 0.69 -20.69 -19.68
C VAL A 17 0.44 -19.22 -19.39
N LEU A 18 -0.64 -18.86 -18.68
CA LEU A 18 -0.94 -17.49 -18.29
C LEU A 18 0.09 -16.95 -17.29
N LEU A 19 0.53 -17.75 -16.33
CA LEU A 19 1.64 -17.41 -15.43
C LEU A 19 2.92 -17.15 -16.21
N PHE A 20 3.23 -18.02 -17.18
CA PHE A 20 4.38 -17.85 -18.05
C PHE A 20 4.25 -16.59 -18.91
N LEU A 21 3.08 -16.36 -19.52
CA LEU A 21 2.78 -15.19 -20.34
C LEU A 21 2.84 -13.91 -19.53
N GLN A 22 2.23 -13.83 -18.36
CA GLN A 22 2.32 -12.64 -17.53
C GLN A 22 3.78 -12.33 -17.15
N ASN A 23 4.55 -13.36 -16.79
CA ASN A 23 5.96 -13.19 -16.42
C ASN A 23 6.88 -12.86 -17.61
N LYS A 24 6.60 -13.40 -18.81
CA LYS A 24 7.39 -13.14 -20.03
C LYS A 24 6.89 -11.96 -20.87
N CYS A 25 5.60 -11.69 -20.92
CA CYS A 25 5.04 -10.50 -21.55
C CYS A 25 5.36 -9.24 -20.73
N SER A 26 5.47 -9.32 -19.39
CA SER A 26 6.05 -8.21 -18.62
C SER A 26 7.49 -7.89 -19.04
N TYR A 27 8.27 -8.92 -19.40
CA TYR A 27 9.59 -8.76 -20.04
C TYR A 27 9.47 -8.12 -21.44
N PHE A 28 8.41 -8.34 -22.22
CA PHE A 28 8.25 -7.70 -23.54
C PHE A 28 7.58 -6.31 -23.50
N LEU A 29 6.82 -5.98 -22.46
CA LEU A 29 5.98 -4.77 -22.36
C LEU A 29 6.59 -3.65 -21.50
N GLY A 30 7.40 -3.99 -20.49
CA GLY A 30 8.06 -3.01 -19.61
C GLY A 30 9.52 -2.82 -19.99
N LYS A 31 9.95 -1.57 -20.20
CA LYS A 31 11.36 -1.22 -20.37
C LYS A 31 11.83 -0.39 -19.17
N GLN A 32 12.85 -0.85 -18.48
CA GLN A 32 13.61 -0.08 -17.50
C GLN A 32 14.66 0.77 -18.22
N GLU A 33 14.84 2.02 -17.77
CA GLU A 33 15.95 2.84 -18.24
C GLU A 33 17.26 2.36 -17.61
N LEU A 34 18.33 2.40 -18.39
CA LEU A 34 19.66 2.04 -17.95
C LEU A 34 20.58 3.24 -17.94
N LEU A 35 21.46 3.28 -16.95
CA LEU A 35 22.57 4.20 -16.88
C LEU A 35 23.82 3.51 -17.43
N ALA A 36 24.52 4.13 -18.38
CA ALA A 36 25.78 3.62 -18.91
C ALA A 36 26.97 4.24 -18.18
N GLU A 37 27.83 3.39 -17.66
CA GLU A 37 29.06 3.76 -16.98
C GLU A 37 30.26 3.38 -17.85
N VAL A 38 31.07 4.36 -18.26
CA VAL A 38 32.26 4.13 -19.11
C VAL A 38 33.51 4.14 -18.25
N LYS A 39 34.29 3.06 -18.28
CA LYS A 39 35.57 2.92 -17.57
C LYS A 39 36.73 2.66 -18.52
N PRO A 40 37.88 3.32 -18.37
CA PRO A 40 39.09 2.94 -19.08
C PRO A 40 39.57 1.58 -18.56
N VAL A 41 39.98 0.69 -19.48
CA VAL A 41 40.55 -0.61 -19.11
C VAL A 41 42.06 -0.42 -18.93
N ALA A 42 42.55 -0.54 -17.69
CA ALA A 42 43.99 -0.53 -17.42
C ALA A 42 44.66 -1.71 -18.16
N GLU A 43 45.58 -1.41 -19.09
CA GLU A 43 46.08 -2.36 -20.07
C GLU A 43 46.79 -3.58 -19.46
N ALA A 44 46.42 -4.76 -19.93
CA ALA A 44 47.39 -5.74 -20.39
C ALA A 44 47.43 -5.65 -21.92
N ALA A 45 48.40 -4.89 -22.43
CA ALA A 45 48.83 -4.77 -23.84
C ALA A 45 47.72 -4.83 -24.91
N ALA A 46 47.19 -3.66 -25.31
CA ALA A 46 46.76 -3.52 -26.70
C ALA A 46 48.03 -3.49 -27.58
N PRO A 47 48.12 -4.29 -28.65
CA PRO A 47 49.35 -4.39 -29.46
C PRO A 47 49.68 -3.14 -30.29
N ASP A 48 48.90 -2.07 -30.20
CA ASP A 48 49.06 -0.85 -31.00
C ASP A 48 48.84 0.41 -30.14
N ALA A 49 49.90 1.21 -29.94
CA ALA A 49 49.93 2.40 -29.08
C ALA A 49 49.06 3.58 -29.57
N LYS A 50 48.21 3.37 -30.58
CA LYS A 50 47.33 4.38 -31.18
C LYS A 50 45.86 4.26 -30.75
N GLN A 51 45.50 3.26 -29.95
CA GLN A 51 44.11 3.00 -29.54
C GLN A 51 43.96 2.90 -28.02
N LYS A 52 42.86 3.43 -27.48
CA LYS A 52 42.47 3.32 -26.06
C LYS A 52 41.25 2.43 -25.92
N ARG A 53 41.23 1.58 -24.89
CA ARG A 53 40.14 0.64 -24.62
C ARG A 53 39.31 1.08 -23.43
N TYR A 54 38.00 1.13 -23.62
CA TYR A 54 37.01 1.44 -22.60
C TYR A 54 36.04 0.26 -22.43
N GLU A 55 35.50 0.11 -21.23
CA GLU A 55 34.45 -0.84 -20.88
C GLU A 55 33.20 -0.05 -20.45
N ILE A 56 32.10 -0.26 -21.17
CA ILE A 56 30.79 0.32 -20.86
C ILE A 56 30.00 -0.70 -20.07
N THR A 57 29.62 -0.37 -18.84
CA THR A 57 28.79 -1.20 -17.96
C THR A 57 27.41 -0.57 -17.83
N PHE A 58 26.34 -1.34 -17.99
CA PHE A 58 24.98 -0.85 -17.84
C PHE A 58 24.42 -1.15 -16.45
N ARG A 59 23.70 -0.16 -15.89
CA ARG A 59 23.09 -0.20 -14.55
C ARG A 59 21.62 0.14 -14.62
N ASP A 60 20.84 -0.38 -13.67
CA ASP A 60 19.47 0.10 -13.49
C ASP A 60 19.46 1.50 -12.82
N VAL A 61 18.27 2.11 -12.73
CA VAL A 61 18.08 3.42 -12.08
C VAL A 61 18.41 3.38 -10.58
N ALA A 62 18.41 2.18 -9.97
CA ALA A 62 18.84 1.95 -8.59
C ALA A 62 20.36 1.70 -8.45
N GLY A 63 21.13 1.81 -9.54
CA GLY A 63 22.59 1.70 -9.57
C GLY A 63 23.15 0.27 -9.61
N ASN A 64 22.31 -0.77 -9.68
CA ASN A 64 22.77 -2.16 -9.66
C ASN A 64 23.38 -2.57 -11.01
N VAL A 65 24.47 -3.35 -10.99
CA VAL A 65 25.04 -3.95 -12.21
C VAL A 65 24.04 -4.92 -12.82
N ILE A 66 23.73 -4.71 -14.10
CA ILE A 66 22.79 -5.56 -14.81
C ILE A 66 23.49 -6.80 -15.33
N ARG A 67 22.93 -7.98 -15.01
CA ARG A 67 23.39 -9.24 -15.59
C ARG A 67 22.76 -9.45 -16.98
N PRO A 68 23.52 -9.91 -17.99
CA PRO A 68 22.99 -10.24 -19.30
C PRO A 68 21.97 -11.37 -19.17
N VAL A 69 20.81 -11.23 -19.81
CA VAL A 69 19.90 -12.36 -20.03
C VAL A 69 20.24 -12.92 -21.42
N SER A 70 20.17 -14.24 -21.58
CA SER A 70 20.47 -14.88 -22.87
C SER A 70 19.57 -14.31 -23.97
N GLY A 71 20.17 -13.68 -24.99
CA GLY A 71 19.44 -13.08 -26.11
C GLY A 71 18.94 -11.65 -25.90
N ASP A 72 19.56 -10.85 -25.03
CA ASP A 72 19.19 -9.45 -24.76
C ASP A 72 19.20 -8.59 -26.06
N PRO A 73 18.04 -8.11 -26.55
CA PRO A 73 17.98 -7.30 -27.78
C PRO A 73 18.65 -5.93 -27.59
N GLU A 74 18.76 -5.45 -26.34
CA GLU A 74 19.41 -4.18 -26.03
C GLU A 74 20.92 -4.25 -26.28
N LEU A 75 21.56 -5.41 -26.15
CA LEU A 75 22.98 -5.57 -26.49
C LEU A 75 23.27 -5.33 -27.97
N THR A 76 22.39 -5.84 -28.84
CA THR A 76 22.47 -5.65 -30.29
C THR A 76 22.13 -4.21 -30.67
N GLU A 77 21.13 -3.62 -30.01
CA GLU A 77 20.69 -2.24 -30.22
C GLU A 77 21.73 -1.22 -29.78
N VAL A 78 22.36 -1.43 -28.63
CA VAL A 78 23.46 -0.61 -28.12
C VAL A 78 24.65 -0.68 -29.06
N LYS A 79 25.03 -1.86 -29.55
CA LYS A 79 26.10 -2.00 -30.55
C LYS A 79 25.77 -1.23 -31.84
N ARG A 80 24.51 -1.26 -32.28
CA ARG A 80 24.02 -0.48 -33.44
C ARG A 80 24.05 1.03 -33.20
N ARG A 81 23.59 1.50 -32.04
CA ARG A 81 23.59 2.93 -31.66
C ARG A 81 25.00 3.48 -31.49
N LEU A 82 25.90 2.70 -30.91
CA LEU A 82 27.31 3.09 -30.74
C LEU A 82 28.03 3.10 -32.10
N ALA A 83 27.83 2.11 -32.96
CA ALA A 83 28.49 2.04 -34.26
C ALA A 83 27.95 3.04 -35.31
N GLY A 84 26.69 3.46 -35.21
CA GLY A 84 26.00 4.30 -36.20
C GLY A 84 25.93 5.80 -35.86
N ASN A 85 26.42 6.24 -34.69
CA ASN A 85 26.29 7.62 -34.24
C ASN A 85 27.46 8.49 -34.78
N LYS A 86 27.14 9.41 -35.70
CA LYS A 86 28.09 10.36 -36.30
C LYS A 86 28.67 11.39 -35.30
N GLU A 87 28.07 11.52 -34.12
CA GLU A 87 28.49 12.44 -33.06
C GLU A 87 29.45 11.78 -32.05
N LEU A 88 29.62 10.45 -32.10
CA LEU A 88 30.67 9.76 -31.37
C LEU A 88 31.98 9.77 -32.18
N PRO A 89 33.14 9.93 -31.53
CA PRO A 89 34.43 9.80 -32.21
C PRO A 89 34.57 8.40 -32.85
N PRO A 90 35.38 8.20 -33.91
CA PRO A 90 35.43 6.95 -34.66
C PRO A 90 35.73 5.75 -33.74
N ILE A 91 34.75 4.85 -33.63
CA ILE A 91 34.85 3.63 -32.83
C ILE A 91 35.44 2.54 -33.71
N ALA A 92 36.62 2.03 -33.34
CA ALA A 92 37.36 1.07 -34.15
C ALA A 92 36.75 -0.34 -34.08
N THR A 93 36.31 -0.78 -32.90
CA THR A 93 35.68 -2.09 -32.68
C THR A 93 34.80 -2.10 -31.42
N VAL A 94 33.67 -2.82 -31.48
CA VAL A 94 32.79 -3.13 -30.33
C VAL A 94 32.90 -4.63 -30.02
N GLY A 95 33.48 -4.98 -28.87
CA GLY A 95 33.73 -6.37 -28.45
C GLY A 95 32.47 -7.13 -28.03
N GLU A 96 32.54 -8.47 -27.99
CA GLU A 96 31.44 -9.31 -27.51
C GLU A 96 31.22 -9.14 -25.98
N PRO A 97 29.96 -9.12 -25.52
CA PRO A 97 29.64 -8.94 -24.12
C PRO A 97 30.06 -10.13 -23.25
N LYS A 98 30.67 -9.87 -22.09
CA LYS A 98 30.97 -10.92 -21.11
C LYS A 98 29.66 -11.41 -20.45
N ARG A 99 29.38 -12.71 -20.45
CA ARG A 99 28.10 -13.29 -19.99
C ARG A 99 27.77 -13.07 -18.49
N SER A 100 28.71 -12.61 -17.67
CA SER A 100 28.49 -12.37 -16.23
C SER A 100 27.90 -10.99 -15.91
N GLU A 101 28.13 -9.98 -16.74
CA GLU A 101 27.75 -8.57 -16.53
C GLU A 101 27.48 -7.90 -17.90
N LEU A 102 26.44 -7.07 -18.03
CA LEU A 102 26.12 -6.38 -19.30
C LEU A 102 27.21 -5.34 -19.59
N LYS A 103 28.32 -5.81 -20.17
CA LYS A 103 29.56 -5.09 -20.43
C LYS A 103 29.87 -5.08 -21.90
N ILE A 104 30.23 -3.92 -22.43
CA ILE A 104 30.63 -3.74 -23.82
C ILE A 104 32.02 -3.13 -23.85
N ALA A 105 32.96 -3.80 -24.52
CA ALA A 105 34.27 -3.23 -24.77
C ALA A 105 34.22 -2.32 -26.00
N LEU A 106 34.72 -1.10 -25.85
CA LEU A 106 34.82 -0.08 -26.90
C LEU A 106 36.31 0.25 -27.11
N THR A 107 36.74 0.36 -28.36
CA THR A 107 38.08 0.83 -28.70
C THR A 107 37.99 2.12 -29.49
N THR A 108 38.69 3.17 -29.05
CA THR A 108 38.74 4.47 -29.73
C THR A 108 40.16 4.85 -30.10
N ASP A 109 40.34 5.82 -31.00
CA ASP A 109 41.65 6.42 -31.23
C ASP A 109 42.18 7.15 -29.99
N ALA A 110 43.51 7.22 -29.84
CA ALA A 110 44.18 7.79 -28.67
C ALA A 110 43.94 9.31 -28.48
N SER A 111 43.54 10.01 -29.54
CA SER A 111 43.24 11.46 -29.56
C SER A 111 41.87 11.83 -28.99
N VAL A 112 41.04 10.84 -28.65
CA VAL A 112 39.71 11.06 -28.09
C VAL A 112 39.79 11.44 -26.61
N ASP A 113 39.17 12.57 -26.25
CA ASP A 113 39.02 13.00 -24.86
C ASP A 113 38.06 12.07 -24.10
N GLU A 114 38.55 11.46 -23.03
CA GLU A 114 37.83 10.53 -22.18
C GLU A 114 36.61 11.19 -21.52
N LYS A 115 36.74 12.46 -21.11
CA LYS A 115 35.66 13.18 -20.44
C LYS A 115 34.49 13.42 -21.39
N ALA A 116 34.78 13.90 -22.60
CA ALA A 116 33.79 14.09 -23.65
C ALA A 116 33.13 12.76 -24.09
N LEU A 117 33.89 11.66 -24.12
CA LEU A 117 33.35 10.33 -24.44
C LEU A 117 32.39 9.82 -23.34
N ARG A 118 32.75 9.98 -22.06
CA ARG A 118 31.89 9.64 -20.91
C ARG A 118 30.59 10.43 -20.94
N GLU A 119 30.67 11.76 -21.06
CA GLU A 119 29.51 12.65 -21.06
C GLU A 119 28.54 12.28 -22.18
N ARG A 120 29.04 12.04 -23.41
CA ARG A 120 28.21 11.67 -24.56
C ARG A 120 27.55 10.30 -24.44
N ILE A 121 28.25 9.30 -23.90
CA ILE A 121 27.67 7.97 -23.71
C ILE A 121 26.61 8.02 -22.60
N GLN A 122 26.84 8.78 -21.52
CA GLN A 122 25.90 8.93 -20.41
C GLN A 122 24.60 9.64 -20.79
N THR A 123 24.63 10.52 -21.80
CA THR A 123 23.43 11.21 -22.31
C THR A 123 22.53 10.35 -23.19
N LEU A 124 22.96 9.15 -23.61
CA LEU A 124 22.15 8.28 -24.48
C LEU A 124 21.06 7.54 -23.69
N PRO A 125 19.82 7.47 -24.18
CA PRO A 125 18.75 6.73 -23.52
C PRO A 125 18.91 5.22 -23.76
N PHE A 126 19.38 4.49 -22.75
CA PHE A 126 19.43 3.03 -22.77
C PHE A 126 18.18 2.47 -22.10
N LYS A 127 17.55 1.46 -22.71
CA LYS A 127 16.29 0.91 -22.22
C LYS A 127 16.28 -0.60 -22.34
N ARG A 128 16.27 -1.31 -21.22
CA ARG A 128 16.21 -2.77 -21.22
C ARG A 128 14.80 -3.26 -20.92
N PRO A 129 14.32 -4.33 -21.55
CA PRO A 129 13.16 -5.04 -21.03
C PRO A 129 13.33 -5.48 -19.56
N ASN A 130 12.26 -5.40 -18.76
CA ASN A 130 12.28 -5.77 -17.33
C ASN A 130 12.64 -7.25 -17.16
N PRO A 131 13.43 -7.64 -16.14
CA PRO A 131 13.81 -9.04 -15.96
C PRO A 131 12.58 -9.93 -15.76
N PRO A 132 12.60 -11.18 -16.26
CA PRO A 132 11.47 -12.08 -16.09
C PRO A 132 11.31 -12.40 -14.60
N ARG A 133 10.08 -12.25 -14.09
CA ARG A 133 9.73 -12.62 -12.71
C ARG A 133 9.61 -14.14 -12.59
N GLY A 134 9.76 -14.66 -11.36
CA GLY A 134 9.56 -16.09 -11.08
C GLY A 134 8.14 -16.54 -11.40
N LEU A 135 7.96 -17.81 -11.78
CA LEU A 135 6.69 -18.33 -12.32
C LEU A 135 5.47 -18.08 -11.41
N PHE A 136 5.68 -18.09 -10.09
CA PHE A 136 4.65 -17.89 -9.07
C PHE A 136 4.87 -16.61 -8.24
N HIS A 137 5.54 -15.61 -8.81
CA HIS A 137 5.84 -14.36 -8.13
C HIS A 137 4.57 -13.55 -7.88
N ILE A 138 4.33 -13.17 -6.63
CA ILE A 138 3.26 -12.27 -6.21
C ILE A 138 3.87 -11.02 -5.61
N THR A 139 3.27 -9.86 -5.89
CA THR A 139 3.73 -8.59 -5.32
C THR A 139 3.41 -8.56 -3.82
N GLU A 140 4.39 -8.25 -2.99
CA GLU A 140 4.19 -8.10 -1.54
C GLU A 140 3.73 -6.68 -1.19
N GLY A 141 2.83 -6.53 -0.23
CA GLY A 141 2.45 -5.24 0.33
C GLY A 141 3.57 -4.65 1.20
N ILE A 142 3.52 -3.35 1.49
CA ILE A 142 4.51 -2.70 2.37
C ILE A 142 4.57 -3.31 3.77
N ASP A 143 3.47 -3.92 4.23
CA ASP A 143 3.41 -4.67 5.49
C ASP A 143 4.39 -5.84 5.53
N LEU A 144 4.76 -6.38 4.35
CA LEU A 144 5.58 -7.58 4.21
C LEU A 144 7.00 -7.28 3.72
N ARG A 145 7.17 -6.28 2.84
CA ARG A 145 8.49 -5.89 2.29
C ARG A 145 9.04 -4.56 2.83
N GLY A 146 8.30 -3.90 3.70
CA GLY A 146 8.51 -2.50 4.07
C GLY A 146 8.23 -1.53 2.94
N GLY A 147 8.26 -0.25 3.27
CA GLY A 147 8.11 0.83 2.32
C GLY A 147 7.35 2.01 2.90
N VAL A 148 7.01 2.93 2.00
CA VAL A 148 6.24 4.13 2.32
C VAL A 148 4.91 4.06 1.60
N GLU A 149 3.85 4.48 2.26
CA GLU A 149 2.52 4.65 1.71
C GLU A 149 1.96 6.02 2.05
N PHE A 150 1.37 6.67 1.04
CA PHE A 150 0.60 7.88 1.17
C PHE A 150 -0.81 7.65 0.64
N ILE A 151 -1.81 8.14 1.37
CA ILE A 151 -3.17 8.32 0.86
C ILE A 151 -3.37 9.81 0.64
N CYS A 152 -3.66 10.20 -0.59
CA CYS A 152 -3.79 11.59 -1.00
C CYS A 152 -5.19 11.88 -1.53
N ARG A 153 -5.74 13.04 -1.20
CA ARG A 153 -6.93 13.58 -1.84
C ARG A 153 -6.54 14.63 -2.85
N LEU A 154 -7.28 14.71 -3.94
CA LEU A 154 -7.02 15.70 -4.99
C LEU A 154 -7.97 16.87 -4.89
N HIS A 155 -7.41 18.06 -5.01
CA HIS A 155 -8.11 19.32 -4.98
C HIS A 155 -7.85 20.08 -6.28
N ARG A 156 -8.89 20.62 -6.91
CA ARG A 156 -8.72 21.56 -8.04
C ARG A 156 -8.31 22.93 -7.52
N ASP A 157 -7.90 23.85 -8.40
CA ASP A 157 -7.63 25.26 -8.08
C ASP A 157 -8.77 25.95 -7.30
N ASP A 158 -10.02 25.56 -7.56
CA ASP A 158 -11.19 26.07 -6.83
C ASP A 158 -11.36 25.42 -5.44
N ASN A 159 -10.49 24.47 -5.10
CA ASN A 159 -10.47 23.66 -3.89
C ASN A 159 -11.64 22.67 -3.75
N SER A 160 -12.33 22.37 -4.84
CA SER A 160 -13.27 21.24 -4.86
C SER A 160 -12.50 19.92 -4.84
N VAL A 161 -13.01 18.95 -4.08
CA VAL A 161 -12.49 17.59 -4.07
C VAL A 161 -12.86 16.92 -5.38
N VAL A 162 -11.85 16.40 -6.08
CA VAL A 162 -12.04 15.72 -7.37
C VAL A 162 -11.52 14.28 -7.27
N ALA A 163 -12.20 13.36 -7.94
CA ALA A 163 -11.69 12.00 -8.07
C ALA A 163 -10.46 11.97 -8.98
N ALA A 164 -9.52 11.09 -8.69
CA ALA A 164 -8.35 10.88 -9.53
C ALA A 164 -8.74 10.32 -10.90
N ASP A 165 -8.23 10.93 -11.96
CA ASP A 165 -8.36 10.43 -13.32
C ASP A 165 -7.04 9.77 -13.75
N ASP A 166 -7.09 8.93 -14.79
CA ASP A 166 -5.93 8.14 -15.24
C ASP A 166 -4.74 9.03 -15.68
N GLU A 167 -5.03 10.24 -16.17
CA GLU A 167 -4.03 11.25 -16.50
C GLU A 167 -3.24 11.70 -15.27
N VAL A 168 -3.93 12.04 -14.17
CA VAL A 168 -3.31 12.46 -12.90
C VAL A 168 -2.44 11.35 -12.33
N ILE A 169 -2.90 10.11 -12.40
CA ILE A 169 -2.16 8.93 -11.96
C ILE A 169 -0.88 8.76 -12.78
N THR A 170 -0.98 8.91 -14.11
CA THR A 170 0.17 8.80 -15.02
C THR A 170 1.20 9.89 -14.74
N ILE A 171 0.75 11.14 -14.56
CA ILE A 171 1.60 12.29 -14.21
C ILE A 171 2.30 12.07 -12.86
N LEU A 172 1.57 11.70 -11.81
CA LEU A 172 2.15 11.44 -10.49
C LEU A 172 3.16 10.30 -10.54
N ARG A 173 2.86 9.25 -11.30
CA ARG A 173 3.78 8.14 -11.50
C ARG A 173 5.07 8.59 -12.18
N SER A 174 4.98 9.31 -13.31
CA SER A 174 6.15 9.85 -14.01
C SER A 174 7.00 10.75 -13.11
N ARG A 175 6.38 11.62 -12.31
CA ARG A 175 7.11 12.50 -11.37
C ARG A 175 7.88 11.74 -10.29
N LEU A 176 7.29 10.64 -9.79
CA LEU A 176 7.94 9.81 -8.79
C LEU A 176 9.05 8.95 -9.43
N ASP A 177 8.84 8.46 -10.66
CA ASP A 177 9.82 7.70 -11.45
C ASP A 177 11.05 8.56 -11.79
N GLU A 178 10.85 9.82 -12.23
CA GLU A 178 11.91 10.73 -12.67
C GLU A 178 12.84 11.22 -11.54
N ARG A 179 12.46 11.03 -10.27
CA ARG A 179 13.33 11.30 -9.12
C ARG A 179 14.14 10.09 -8.66
N GLY A 180 14.13 9.00 -9.42
CA GLY A 180 14.93 7.80 -9.13
C GLY A 180 14.42 7.01 -7.92
N LEU A 181 13.14 7.18 -7.55
CA LEU A 181 12.51 6.39 -6.50
C LEU A 181 12.21 4.97 -7.03
N THR A 182 12.27 3.96 -6.15
CA THR A 182 12.03 2.56 -6.49
C THR A 182 10.60 2.33 -6.98
N GLU A 183 10.41 1.95 -8.26
CA GLU A 183 9.13 1.61 -8.94
C GLU A 183 7.85 1.99 -8.14
N PRO A 184 7.53 3.29 -7.99
CA PRO A 184 6.37 3.76 -7.26
C PRO A 184 5.08 3.22 -7.89
N SER A 185 4.18 2.73 -7.04
CA SER A 185 2.83 2.33 -7.43
C SER A 185 1.86 3.43 -7.08
N VAL A 186 1.20 3.99 -8.08
CA VAL A 186 0.12 4.97 -7.91
C VAL A 186 -1.19 4.31 -8.33
N ALA A 187 -2.16 4.25 -7.41
CA ALA A 187 -3.44 3.58 -7.63
C ALA A 187 -4.62 4.43 -7.15
N LYS A 188 -5.73 4.38 -7.89
CA LYS A 188 -6.99 5.02 -7.48
C LYS A 188 -7.71 4.17 -6.43
N LEU A 189 -8.14 4.81 -5.34
CA LEU A 189 -9.02 4.21 -4.33
C LEU A 189 -10.50 4.32 -4.75
N SER A 190 -11.37 3.49 -4.17
CA SER A 190 -12.79 3.42 -4.53
C SER A 190 -13.55 4.73 -4.28
N ASN A 191 -13.01 5.60 -3.43
CA ASN A 191 -13.54 6.93 -3.13
C ASN A 191 -12.99 8.06 -3.99
N GLY A 192 -12.14 7.76 -4.97
CA GLY A 192 -11.52 8.76 -5.83
C GLY A 192 -10.21 9.34 -5.29
N ASP A 193 -9.81 9.02 -4.05
CA ASP A 193 -8.49 9.38 -3.51
C ASP A 193 -7.39 8.55 -4.21
N ILE A 194 -6.13 8.97 -4.09
CA ILE A 194 -4.96 8.29 -4.64
C ILE A 194 -4.18 7.60 -3.51
N GLN A 195 -3.79 6.36 -3.76
CA GLN A 195 -2.82 5.64 -2.95
C GLN A 195 -1.48 5.62 -3.69
N ILE A 196 -0.41 6.00 -2.99
CA ILE A 196 0.95 6.02 -3.52
C ILE A 196 1.79 5.12 -2.62
N VAL A 197 2.38 4.09 -3.20
CA VAL A 197 3.18 3.09 -2.50
C VAL A 197 4.58 3.06 -3.08
N ILE A 198 5.58 3.19 -2.21
CA ILE A 198 7.00 3.08 -2.55
C ILE A 198 7.56 1.83 -1.87
N PRO A 199 7.63 0.72 -2.61
CA PRO A 199 8.13 -0.56 -2.11
C PRO A 199 9.54 -0.48 -1.53
N GLY A 200 9.73 -0.90 -0.28
CA GLY A 200 11.07 -0.85 0.35
C GLY A 200 11.63 0.57 0.50
N GLY A 201 10.81 1.60 0.29
CA GLY A 201 11.15 3.00 0.51
C GLY A 201 11.57 3.27 1.95
N THR A 202 12.55 4.14 2.10
CA THR A 202 13.09 4.63 3.36
C THR A 202 12.32 5.87 3.86
N ARG A 203 12.61 6.34 5.07
CA ARG A 203 12.11 7.63 5.57
C ARG A 203 12.55 8.82 4.70
N ALA A 204 13.77 8.76 4.19
CA ALA A 204 14.24 9.75 3.24
C ALA A 204 13.42 9.71 1.94
N ASP A 205 13.01 8.53 1.47
CA ASP A 205 12.06 8.41 0.36
C ASP A 205 10.70 9.00 0.71
N ALA A 206 10.20 8.82 1.95
CA ALA A 206 8.96 9.44 2.40
C ALA A 206 9.04 10.97 2.33
N ALA A 207 10.09 11.57 2.90
CA ALA A 207 10.30 13.01 2.86
C ALA A 207 10.45 13.55 1.43
N ARG A 208 11.22 12.87 0.57
CA ARG A 208 11.35 13.21 -0.86
C ARG A 208 10.00 13.14 -1.58
N THR A 209 9.23 12.10 -1.32
CA THR A 209 7.93 11.86 -1.95
C THR A 209 6.90 12.88 -1.51
N ARG A 210 6.79 13.13 -0.20
CA ARG A 210 5.95 14.20 0.35
C ARG A 210 6.25 15.53 -0.34
N LYS A 211 7.53 15.88 -0.50
CA LYS A 211 7.93 17.07 -1.25
C LYS A 211 7.45 17.04 -2.71
N VAL A 212 7.52 15.90 -3.41
CA VAL A 212 6.96 15.75 -4.77
C VAL A 212 5.45 15.99 -4.79
N LEU A 213 4.74 15.43 -3.81
CA LEU A 213 3.27 15.53 -3.72
C LEU A 213 2.80 16.93 -3.38
N GLU A 214 3.54 17.65 -2.53
CA GLU A 214 3.27 19.05 -2.19
C GLU A 214 3.66 20.03 -3.30
N THR A 215 4.37 19.58 -4.34
CA THR A 215 4.81 20.42 -5.46
C THR A 215 3.84 20.29 -6.63
N THR A 216 3.17 21.38 -7.02
CA THR A 216 2.21 21.39 -8.14
C THR A 216 2.86 21.13 -9.49
N GLY A 217 4.15 21.43 -9.64
CA GLY A 217 4.93 21.23 -10.86
C GLY A 217 4.33 21.94 -12.08
N ARG A 218 3.71 23.10 -11.86
CA ARG A 218 3.06 23.90 -12.88
C ARG A 218 4.11 24.69 -13.63
N LEU A 219 4.36 24.27 -14.87
CA LEU A 219 5.27 24.93 -15.80
C LEU A 219 4.49 25.85 -16.73
N GLU A 220 4.95 27.09 -16.87
CA GLU A 220 4.37 28.08 -17.76
C GLU A 220 5.46 28.86 -18.49
N PHE A 221 5.27 29.07 -19.80
CA PHE A 221 6.07 30.00 -20.58
C PHE A 221 5.28 31.28 -20.71
N ARG A 222 5.84 32.35 -20.18
CA ARG A 222 5.21 33.67 -20.16
C ARG A 222 6.12 34.68 -20.81
N LYS A 223 5.52 35.67 -21.45
CA LYS A 223 6.28 36.81 -21.95
C LYS A 223 6.78 37.65 -20.77
N VAL A 224 8.05 38.03 -20.77
CA VAL A 224 8.55 39.02 -19.79
C VAL A 224 8.17 40.40 -20.31
N LEU A 225 7.22 41.02 -19.62
CA LEU A 225 6.78 42.38 -19.92
C LEU A 225 7.69 43.42 -19.27
N TRP A 226 8.30 43.10 -18.13
CA TRP A 226 9.28 43.97 -17.46
C TRP A 226 10.15 43.21 -16.44
N PRO A 227 11.49 43.32 -16.49
CA PRO A 227 12.39 42.80 -15.44
C PRO A 227 12.80 43.88 -14.42
N TYR A 228 12.70 43.58 -13.12
CA TYR A 228 13.17 44.42 -12.01
C TYR A 228 14.50 43.85 -11.49
N ARG A 229 15.61 44.57 -11.67
CA ARG A 229 16.96 43.97 -11.72
C ARG A 229 17.76 43.98 -10.40
N ASP A 230 17.43 44.82 -9.43
CA ASP A 230 18.15 44.85 -8.14
C ASP A 230 17.28 45.16 -6.91
N ARG A 231 17.77 44.78 -5.72
CA ARG A 231 17.13 45.11 -4.42
C ARG A 231 16.91 46.61 -4.27
N LYS A 232 17.75 47.45 -4.89
CA LYS A 232 17.57 48.92 -4.96
C LYS A 232 16.48 49.35 -5.94
N ASP A 233 16.28 48.65 -7.06
CA ASP A 233 15.12 48.90 -7.93
C ASP A 233 13.79 48.50 -7.25
N VAL A 234 13.88 47.66 -6.22
CA VAL A 234 12.76 47.19 -5.38
C VAL A 234 12.72 47.92 -4.01
N GLU A 235 13.81 48.55 -3.55
CA GLU A 235 13.92 49.37 -2.31
C GLU A 235 13.76 50.87 -2.57
N ILE A 236 14.03 51.38 -3.79
CA ILE A 236 13.62 52.73 -4.26
C ILE A 236 12.09 52.89 -4.20
N VAL A 237 11.42 51.77 -4.07
CA VAL A 237 9.98 51.62 -3.96
C VAL A 237 9.51 51.55 -2.50
N VAL A 238 10.41 51.56 -1.50
CA VAL A 238 10.09 51.60 -0.06
C VAL A 238 10.37 52.99 0.54
N ASP A 239 10.37 54.04 -0.28
CA ASP A 239 10.28 55.42 0.23
C ASP A 239 8.80 55.85 0.21
N PRO A 240 8.15 56.09 1.36
CA PRO A 240 6.78 56.59 1.40
C PRO A 240 6.60 57.99 0.74
N ALA A 241 7.69 58.63 0.31
CA ALA A 241 7.69 59.86 -0.48
C ALA A 241 7.95 59.65 -2.00
N SER A 242 8.29 58.44 -2.47
CA SER A 242 8.47 58.16 -3.90
C SER A 242 7.20 57.55 -4.53
N ALA A 243 6.95 57.85 -5.81
CA ALA A 243 5.72 57.52 -6.52
C ALA A 243 5.72 56.11 -7.18
N ASP A 244 6.63 55.21 -6.78
CA ASP A 244 6.88 53.94 -7.47
C ASP A 244 6.25 52.69 -6.76
N PRO A 245 5.91 51.61 -7.50
CA PRO A 245 5.03 50.51 -7.02
C PRO A 245 5.70 49.32 -6.28
N VAL A 246 5.39 49.04 -5.00
CA VAL A 246 6.02 47.94 -4.19
C VAL A 246 5.49 46.56 -4.55
N VAL A 247 6.36 45.54 -4.67
CA VAL A 247 5.97 44.14 -4.89
C VAL A 247 5.66 43.42 -3.57
N VAL A 248 4.50 42.77 -3.49
CA VAL A 248 3.97 42.06 -2.31
C VAL A 248 3.58 40.64 -2.73
N GLU A 249 3.86 39.63 -1.90
CA GLU A 249 3.45 38.24 -2.17
C GLU A 249 1.92 38.13 -2.25
N ARG A 250 1.41 37.45 -3.30
CA ARG A 250 -0.02 37.26 -3.53
C ARG A 250 -0.56 36.32 -2.44
N PRO A 251 -1.62 36.73 -1.70
CA PRO A 251 -2.17 35.94 -0.62
C PRO A 251 -2.59 34.53 -1.08
N GLY A 252 -2.14 33.50 -0.36
CA GLY A 252 -2.58 32.12 -0.59
C GLY A 252 -1.92 31.36 -1.76
N THR A 253 -1.09 32.00 -2.56
CA THR A 253 -0.39 31.36 -3.68
C THR A 253 1.11 31.30 -3.41
N LYS A 254 1.65 30.09 -3.24
CA LYS A 254 3.09 29.87 -3.04
C LYS A 254 3.82 30.37 -4.31
N GLY A 255 4.69 31.38 -4.16
CA GLY A 255 5.57 31.85 -5.23
C GLY A 255 5.02 32.90 -6.19
N LEU A 256 3.76 33.35 -6.07
CA LEU A 256 3.18 34.41 -6.91
C LEU A 256 3.16 35.75 -6.16
N TYR A 257 3.42 36.86 -6.85
CA TYR A 257 3.54 38.19 -6.28
C TYR A 257 2.69 39.18 -7.10
N ASP A 258 2.31 40.29 -6.48
CA ASP A 258 1.58 41.39 -7.10
C ASP A 258 2.17 42.75 -6.68
N PHE A 259 1.89 43.82 -7.43
CA PHE A 259 2.18 45.18 -6.95
C PHE A 259 1.20 45.62 -5.86
N THR A 260 1.64 46.57 -5.03
CA THR A 260 0.89 47.13 -3.91
C THR A 260 -0.43 47.75 -4.41
N PRO A 261 -1.52 47.60 -3.64
CA PRO A 261 -2.81 48.20 -3.96
C PRO A 261 -2.68 49.69 -4.31
N GLY A 262 -3.16 50.09 -5.50
CA GLY A 262 -3.01 51.45 -6.03
C GLY A 262 -2.26 51.56 -7.36
N HIS A 263 -1.45 50.55 -7.71
CA HIS A 263 -0.62 50.57 -8.91
C HIS A 263 -1.07 49.63 -10.04
N SER A 264 -2.36 49.32 -10.14
CA SER A 264 -2.90 48.46 -11.22
C SER A 264 -2.67 48.99 -12.65
N GLU A 265 -2.28 50.26 -12.82
CA GLU A 265 -1.86 50.83 -14.11
C GLU A 265 -0.55 50.20 -14.61
N VAL A 266 0.21 49.59 -13.70
CA VAL A 266 1.40 48.78 -14.03
C VAL A 266 1.00 47.50 -14.75
N TYR A 267 -0.20 46.97 -14.53
CA TYR A 267 -0.72 45.86 -15.32
C TYR A 267 -1.39 46.41 -16.59
N ARG A 268 -0.91 45.99 -17.76
CA ARG A 268 -1.56 46.37 -19.03
C ARG A 268 -2.70 45.41 -19.37
N ASP A 269 -2.63 44.18 -18.86
CA ASP A 269 -3.61 43.12 -19.08
C ASP A 269 -4.00 42.49 -17.73
N ARG A 270 -5.25 42.03 -17.59
CA ARG A 270 -5.78 41.33 -16.41
C ARG A 270 -5.09 39.97 -16.16
N SER A 271 -4.39 39.45 -17.16
CA SER A 271 -3.65 38.18 -17.10
C SER A 271 -2.17 38.33 -16.71
N ASP A 272 -1.70 39.55 -16.46
CA ASP A 272 -0.34 39.83 -16.01
C ASP A 272 -0.12 39.29 -14.57
N ILE A 273 1.07 38.76 -14.30
CA ILE A 273 1.49 38.32 -12.96
C ILE A 273 2.87 38.88 -12.62
N VAL A 274 3.20 39.01 -11.33
CA VAL A 274 4.58 39.23 -10.89
C VAL A 274 5.13 37.94 -10.30
N ALA A 275 6.31 37.55 -10.75
CA ALA A 275 6.99 36.35 -10.31
C ALA A 275 8.41 36.71 -9.83
N PRO A 276 8.90 36.13 -8.73
CA PRO A 276 10.24 36.35 -8.24
C PRO A 276 11.23 35.54 -9.07
N ASP A 277 12.48 35.95 -9.06
CA ASP A 277 13.58 35.06 -9.44
C ASP A 277 13.80 33.97 -8.37
N ARG A 278 14.47 32.87 -8.73
CA ARG A 278 14.82 31.81 -7.78
C ARG A 278 15.70 32.35 -6.66
N VAL A 279 15.36 32.03 -5.40
CA VAL A 279 16.15 32.36 -4.20
C VAL A 279 16.49 31.10 -3.41
N ALA A 280 17.58 31.14 -2.64
CA ALA A 280 17.93 30.06 -1.72
C ALA A 280 16.90 29.95 -0.57
N PRO A 281 16.70 28.76 0.03
CA PRO A 281 15.77 28.59 1.14
C PRO A 281 16.08 29.55 2.29
N GLY A 282 15.10 30.36 2.70
CA GLY A 282 15.23 31.34 3.78
C GLY A 282 15.62 32.76 3.35
N GLU A 283 15.92 32.99 2.06
CA GLU A 283 16.23 34.31 1.52
C GLU A 283 15.01 35.00 0.89
N LYS A 284 14.92 36.34 1.02
CA LYS A 284 13.89 37.13 0.33
C LYS A 284 14.30 37.39 -1.13
N PRO A 285 13.39 37.25 -2.10
CA PRO A 285 13.69 37.50 -3.50
C PRO A 285 14.09 38.96 -3.75
N ALA A 286 15.22 39.16 -4.44
CA ALA A 286 15.76 40.48 -4.78
C ALA A 286 15.45 40.93 -6.21
N LYS A 287 14.97 40.01 -7.06
CA LYS A 287 14.65 40.23 -8.47
C LYS A 287 13.24 39.74 -8.75
N PHE A 288 12.50 40.51 -9.54
CA PHE A 288 11.12 40.20 -9.92
C PHE A 288 10.90 40.43 -11.41
N TYR A 289 9.91 39.76 -11.97
CA TYR A 289 9.52 39.89 -13.36
C TYR A 289 8.02 40.10 -13.45
N ARG A 290 7.59 41.14 -14.18
CA ARG A 290 6.21 41.27 -14.65
C ARG A 290 6.06 40.42 -15.90
N LEU A 291 5.15 39.47 -15.85
CA LEU A 291 4.93 38.47 -16.88
C LEU A 291 3.53 38.58 -17.45
N GLY A 292 3.36 38.36 -18.75
CA GLY A 292 2.05 38.30 -19.40
C GLY A 292 1.35 36.94 -19.21
N ARG A 293 0.26 36.72 -19.95
CA ARG A 293 -0.45 35.42 -19.97
C ARG A 293 0.48 34.24 -20.27
N ALA A 294 0.17 33.09 -19.67
CA ALA A 294 0.80 31.83 -20.03
C ALA A 294 0.46 31.47 -21.48
N ALA A 295 1.47 31.41 -22.33
CA ALA A 295 1.32 31.11 -23.75
C ALA A 295 1.56 29.63 -24.06
N LEU A 296 2.45 29.00 -23.30
CA LEU A 296 2.67 27.56 -23.30
C LEU A 296 2.62 27.05 -21.86
N VAL A 297 2.14 25.82 -21.69
CA VAL A 297 2.13 25.12 -20.42
C VAL A 297 2.79 23.75 -20.55
N GLY A 298 3.01 23.05 -19.44
CA GLY A 298 3.62 21.72 -19.43
C GLY A 298 2.98 20.72 -20.41
N SER A 299 1.65 20.74 -20.58
CA SER A 299 0.95 19.85 -21.53
C SER A 299 1.27 20.10 -23.01
N ASP A 300 1.88 21.24 -23.35
CA ASP A 300 2.25 21.57 -24.73
C ASP A 300 3.60 20.92 -25.12
N ILE A 301 4.35 20.36 -24.17
CA ILE A 301 5.69 19.76 -24.36
C ILE A 301 5.58 18.25 -24.50
N SER A 302 6.36 17.67 -25.43
CA SER A 302 6.45 16.23 -25.64
C SER A 302 7.71 15.59 -25.04
N ASP A 303 8.85 16.29 -25.07
CA ASP A 303 10.09 15.84 -24.44
C ASP A 303 11.00 17.03 -24.09
N ALA A 304 11.95 16.82 -23.18
CA ALA A 304 13.04 17.74 -22.88
C ALA A 304 14.31 16.97 -22.50
N HIS A 305 15.46 17.41 -23.02
CA HIS A 305 16.75 16.77 -22.77
C HIS A 305 17.89 17.78 -22.72
N GLY A 306 18.92 17.45 -21.94
CA GLY A 306 20.18 18.20 -21.92
C GLY A 306 20.91 18.06 -23.26
N THR A 307 21.49 19.15 -23.72
CA THR A 307 22.32 19.23 -24.91
C THR A 307 23.46 20.20 -24.67
N THR A 308 24.36 20.37 -25.64
CA THR A 308 25.44 21.35 -25.56
C THR A 308 25.37 22.32 -26.71
N TYR A 309 25.47 23.61 -26.40
CA TYR A 309 25.55 24.69 -27.36
C TYR A 309 26.87 25.44 -27.16
N ASN A 310 27.73 25.47 -28.19
CA ASN A 310 29.07 26.08 -28.12
C ASN A 310 29.95 25.61 -26.94
N GLY A 311 29.83 24.33 -26.55
CA GLY A 311 30.59 23.76 -25.43
C GLY A 311 30.04 24.11 -24.04
N GLN A 312 28.89 24.78 -23.96
CA GLN A 312 28.17 25.05 -22.72
C GLN A 312 26.90 24.20 -22.64
N LEU A 313 26.49 23.87 -21.42
CA LEU A 313 25.27 23.11 -21.14
C LEU A 313 24.02 23.90 -21.56
N ALA A 314 23.10 23.23 -22.24
CA ALA A 314 21.86 23.76 -22.79
C ALA A 314 20.73 22.75 -22.67
N ILE A 315 19.49 23.19 -22.88
CA ILE A 315 18.29 22.35 -22.80
C ILE A 315 17.56 22.40 -24.14
N ALA A 316 17.34 21.25 -24.75
CA ALA A 316 16.46 21.10 -25.90
C ALA A 316 15.06 20.69 -25.41
N ILE A 317 14.03 21.35 -25.94
CA ILE A 317 12.63 21.06 -25.68
C ILE A 317 11.97 20.69 -27.02
N GLU A 318 11.20 19.61 -27.01
CA GLU A 318 10.34 19.18 -28.11
C GLU A 318 8.88 19.40 -27.72
N PHE A 319 8.09 19.93 -28.66
CA PHE A 319 6.69 20.25 -28.43
C PHE A 319 5.77 19.21 -29.09
N THR A 320 4.60 19.01 -28.47
CA THR A 320 3.49 18.29 -29.09
C THR A 320 3.04 18.99 -30.37
N SER A 321 2.27 18.32 -31.23
CA SER A 321 1.77 18.95 -32.47
C SER A 321 0.94 20.22 -32.20
N VAL A 322 0.18 20.26 -31.10
CA VAL A 322 -0.57 21.47 -30.67
C VAL A 322 0.38 22.51 -30.08
N GLY A 323 1.33 22.07 -29.24
CA GLY A 323 2.32 22.95 -28.63
C GLY A 323 3.25 23.61 -29.64
N ALA A 324 3.60 22.93 -30.73
CA ALA A 324 4.45 23.47 -31.80
C ALA A 324 3.83 24.70 -32.46
N VAL A 325 2.52 24.68 -32.72
CA VAL A 325 1.78 25.81 -33.29
C VAL A 325 1.73 26.98 -32.31
N LYS A 326 1.38 26.70 -31.04
CA LYS A 326 1.38 27.73 -29.98
C LYS A 326 2.76 28.34 -29.76
N ASN A 327 3.82 27.53 -29.83
CA ASN A 327 5.19 27.96 -29.62
C ASN A 327 5.67 28.85 -30.76
N GLU A 328 5.31 28.52 -32.00
CA GLU A 328 5.61 29.35 -33.17
C GLU A 328 4.94 30.73 -33.07
N GLU A 329 3.64 30.77 -32.74
CA GLU A 329 2.90 32.02 -32.56
C GLU A 329 3.47 32.84 -31.39
N PHE A 330 3.73 32.19 -30.25
CA PHE A 330 4.26 32.83 -29.06
C PHE A 330 5.65 33.42 -29.31
N THR A 331 6.60 32.63 -29.81
CA THR A 331 7.97 33.09 -30.03
C THR A 331 8.05 34.16 -31.11
N LYS A 332 7.20 34.10 -32.13
CA LYS A 332 7.05 35.18 -33.13
C LYS A 332 6.57 36.47 -32.49
N SER A 333 5.51 36.43 -31.67
CA SER A 333 4.99 37.62 -30.96
C SER A 333 6.00 38.23 -29.98
N VAL A 334 6.75 37.40 -29.26
CA VAL A 334 7.80 37.87 -28.33
C VAL A 334 8.94 38.53 -29.11
N LYS A 335 9.29 38.00 -30.28
CA LYS A 335 10.35 38.59 -31.13
C LYS A 335 9.93 39.91 -31.76
N GLU A 336 8.71 39.99 -32.31
CA GLU A 336 8.19 41.17 -33.01
C GLU A 336 7.97 42.38 -32.10
N GLU A 337 7.60 42.16 -30.84
CA GLU A 337 7.41 43.23 -29.86
C GLU A 337 8.70 43.63 -29.11
N GLY A 338 9.84 43.02 -29.43
CA GLY A 338 11.13 43.36 -28.82
C GLY A 338 11.70 44.69 -29.36
N ASP A 339 12.39 45.44 -28.49
CA ASP A 339 13.07 46.69 -28.87
C ASP A 339 14.17 46.44 -29.92
N ALA A 340 14.07 47.11 -31.08
CA ALA A 340 15.00 47.01 -32.21
C ALA A 340 16.46 47.36 -31.83
N SER A 341 16.66 48.10 -30.73
CA SER A 341 17.99 48.51 -30.26
C SER A 341 18.66 47.54 -29.27
N ARG A 342 17.90 46.61 -28.67
CA ARG A 342 18.39 45.65 -27.64
C ARG A 342 18.32 44.18 -28.04
N GLY A 343 17.83 43.90 -29.25
CA GLY A 343 17.80 42.58 -29.89
C GLY A 343 16.86 41.60 -29.20
N THR A 344 15.65 41.44 -29.74
CA THR A 344 14.65 40.40 -29.43
C THR A 344 14.08 40.31 -28.00
N GLY A 345 12.78 40.03 -27.89
CA GLY A 345 12.05 40.01 -26.62
C GLY A 345 12.44 38.87 -25.67
N LEU A 346 12.08 39.04 -24.41
CA LEU A 346 12.34 38.09 -23.32
C LEU A 346 11.11 37.22 -23.04
N LEU A 347 11.33 35.93 -22.82
CA LEU A 347 10.35 35.02 -22.23
C LEU A 347 10.88 34.51 -20.89
N ALA A 348 9.96 34.24 -19.96
CA ALA A 348 10.23 33.63 -18.68
C ALA A 348 9.67 32.21 -18.67
N ILE A 349 10.46 31.31 -18.10
CA ILE A 349 10.06 29.97 -17.77
C ILE A 349 9.72 29.99 -16.29
N VAL A 350 8.43 29.89 -16.00
CA VAL A 350 7.89 29.96 -14.65
C VAL A 350 7.55 28.56 -14.16
N PHE A 351 7.93 28.29 -12.92
CA PHE A 351 7.71 27.02 -12.28
C PHE A 351 7.14 27.24 -10.88
N ASP A 352 5.90 26.79 -10.66
CA ASP A 352 5.18 26.98 -9.39
C ASP A 352 5.22 28.44 -8.89
N GLY A 353 5.03 29.38 -9.84
CA GLY A 353 5.03 30.82 -9.58
C GLY A 353 6.42 31.50 -9.61
N GLU A 354 7.52 30.75 -9.52
CA GLU A 354 8.89 31.30 -9.55
C GLU A 354 9.49 31.30 -10.96
N VAL A 355 10.17 32.38 -11.34
CA VAL A 355 10.95 32.42 -12.60
C VAL A 355 12.21 31.59 -12.43
N ARG A 356 12.32 30.50 -13.20
CA ARG A 356 13.51 29.63 -13.23
C ARG A 356 14.56 30.12 -14.20
N SER A 357 14.14 30.68 -15.32
CA SER A 357 15.03 31.19 -16.34
C SER A 357 14.32 32.25 -17.17
N THR A 358 15.04 33.30 -17.52
CA THR A 358 14.60 34.23 -18.57
C THR A 358 15.45 34.03 -19.81
N ALA A 359 14.82 33.66 -20.91
CA ALA A 359 15.48 33.42 -22.19
C ALA A 359 15.14 34.52 -23.18
N ARG A 360 16.11 34.86 -24.03
CA ARG A 360 15.92 35.79 -25.14
C ARG A 360 15.57 35.01 -26.40
N VAL A 361 14.50 35.41 -27.09
CA VAL A 361 14.04 34.71 -28.30
C VAL A 361 14.87 35.15 -29.51
N ILE A 362 15.90 34.40 -29.89
CA ILE A 362 16.75 34.78 -31.05
C ILE A 362 15.99 34.59 -32.37
N GLN A 363 15.28 33.47 -32.51
CA GLN A 363 14.47 33.13 -33.67
C GLN A 363 13.15 32.45 -33.24
N PRO A 364 12.05 32.64 -33.99
CA PRO A 364 10.83 31.88 -33.75
C PRO A 364 11.13 30.39 -33.89
N SER A 365 10.51 29.58 -33.03
CA SER A 365 10.68 28.13 -33.03
C SER A 365 9.31 27.45 -33.06
N SER A 366 9.21 26.32 -33.75
CA SER A 366 7.97 25.55 -33.86
C SER A 366 8.06 24.26 -33.04
N SER A 367 8.39 23.12 -33.67
CA SER A 367 8.37 21.78 -33.07
C SER A 367 9.45 21.55 -32.01
N SER A 368 10.53 22.31 -32.03
CA SER A 368 11.58 22.22 -31.01
C SER A 368 12.23 23.57 -30.78
N CYS A 369 12.69 23.79 -29.55
CA CYS A 369 13.47 24.96 -29.18
C CYS A 369 14.68 24.57 -28.32
N MET A 370 15.71 25.40 -28.35
CA MET A 370 16.91 25.21 -27.53
C MET A 370 17.12 26.43 -26.65
N ILE A 371 17.22 26.18 -25.35
CA ILE A 371 17.48 27.19 -24.33
C ILE A 371 18.94 27.03 -23.91
N HIS A 372 19.75 28.06 -24.12
CA HIS A 372 21.18 28.07 -23.78
C HIS A 372 21.48 29.20 -22.78
N GLY A 373 22.45 28.98 -21.91
CA GLY A 373 22.81 29.87 -20.80
C GLY A 373 23.82 29.19 -19.86
N SER A 374 24.06 29.78 -18.69
CA SER A 374 24.90 29.17 -17.64
C SER A 374 24.11 28.17 -16.81
N PHE A 375 23.68 27.06 -17.42
CA PHE A 375 23.00 25.99 -16.69
C PHE A 375 24.03 25.08 -15.98
N THR A 376 23.71 24.69 -14.75
CA THR A 376 24.40 23.58 -14.07
C THR A 376 23.78 22.24 -14.49
N GLN A 377 24.54 21.15 -14.34
CA GLN A 377 24.03 19.80 -14.66
C GLN A 377 22.79 19.45 -13.81
N GLU A 378 22.80 19.85 -12.54
CA GLU A 378 21.69 19.63 -11.60
C GLU A 378 20.42 20.41 -11.99
N GLU A 379 20.57 21.61 -12.55
CA GLU A 379 19.44 22.38 -13.07
C GLU A 379 18.83 21.76 -14.33
N ILE A 380 19.67 21.21 -15.21
CA ILE A 380 19.19 20.48 -16.38
C ILE A 380 18.42 19.24 -15.94
N ASP A 381 18.95 18.48 -14.99
CA ASP A 381 18.31 17.27 -14.48
C ASP A 381 17.00 17.62 -13.75
N SER A 382 17.00 18.65 -12.89
CA SER A 382 15.78 19.10 -12.22
C SER A 382 14.72 19.64 -13.18
N LEU A 383 15.10 20.40 -14.21
CA LEU A 383 14.13 20.94 -15.17
C LEU A 383 13.57 19.81 -16.05
N ARG A 384 14.42 18.87 -16.47
CA ARG A 384 14.03 17.67 -17.19
C ARG A 384 13.03 16.82 -16.40
N THR A 385 13.29 16.61 -15.11
CA THR A 385 12.43 15.88 -14.17
C THR A 385 11.07 16.54 -13.91
N VAL A 386 10.87 17.80 -14.31
CA VAL A 386 9.53 18.39 -14.23
C VAL A 386 8.88 18.66 -15.58
N LEU A 387 9.69 18.87 -16.62
CA LEU A 387 9.22 18.97 -17.99
C LEU A 387 8.61 17.66 -18.49
N ARG A 388 9.20 16.51 -18.12
CA ARG A 388 8.68 15.18 -18.49
C ARG A 388 7.59 14.68 -17.56
N GLY A 389 7.68 14.99 -16.26
CA GLY A 389 6.66 14.65 -15.27
C GLY A 389 5.27 15.26 -15.52
N GLY A 390 5.15 16.32 -16.33
CA GLY A 390 3.89 16.99 -16.67
C GLY A 390 3.32 17.84 -15.53
N SER A 391 2.49 18.86 -15.82
CA SER A 391 1.85 19.72 -14.81
C SER A 391 0.56 19.10 -14.27
N LEU A 392 0.37 19.05 -12.96
CA LEU A 392 -0.89 18.64 -12.35
C LEU A 392 -1.90 19.80 -12.38
N ALA A 393 -3.11 19.54 -12.88
CA ALA A 393 -4.24 20.47 -12.74
C ALA A 393 -4.90 20.41 -11.35
N VAL A 394 -4.39 19.54 -10.47
CA VAL A 394 -4.92 19.26 -9.13
C VAL A 394 -3.79 19.16 -8.11
N THR A 395 -4.03 19.66 -6.91
CA THR A 395 -3.11 19.59 -5.77
C THR A 395 -3.37 18.32 -4.95
N PRO A 396 -2.37 17.46 -4.73
CA PRO A 396 -2.48 16.34 -3.80
C PRO A 396 -2.36 16.82 -2.34
N GLU A 397 -3.35 16.54 -1.52
CA GLU A 397 -3.32 16.68 -0.06
C GLU A 397 -3.02 15.32 0.58
N VAL A 398 -1.95 15.21 1.36
CA VAL A 398 -1.60 13.97 2.09
C VAL A 398 -2.52 13.80 3.30
N LEU A 399 -3.37 12.78 3.28
CA LEU A 399 -4.35 12.47 4.33
C LEU A 399 -3.87 11.40 5.32
N SER A 400 -2.99 10.52 4.87
CA SER A 400 -2.36 9.48 5.68
C SER A 400 -0.97 9.22 5.15
N GLU A 401 -0.03 9.03 6.07
CA GLU A 401 1.33 8.62 5.80
C GLU A 401 1.67 7.41 6.66
N ARG A 402 2.27 6.41 6.02
CA ARG A 402 2.68 5.18 6.67
C ARG A 402 4.07 4.80 6.21
N VAL A 403 4.99 4.65 7.16
CA VAL A 403 6.37 4.27 6.90
C VAL A 403 6.67 2.99 7.66
N VAL A 404 7.00 1.93 6.94
CA VAL A 404 7.29 0.60 7.50
C VAL A 404 8.71 0.19 7.10
N GLY A 405 9.57 -0.11 8.07
CA GLY A 405 10.90 -0.64 7.80
C GLY A 405 10.88 -2.03 7.15
N ALA A 406 11.75 -2.27 6.17
CA ALA A 406 11.82 -3.54 5.41
C ALA A 406 12.02 -4.80 6.29
N SER A 407 12.74 -4.68 7.41
CA SER A 407 13.00 -5.82 8.31
C SER A 407 11.76 -6.31 9.08
N LEU A 408 10.76 -5.44 9.29
CA LEU A 408 9.55 -5.76 10.07
C LEU A 408 8.65 -6.76 9.35
N GLY A 409 8.44 -6.54 8.06
CA GLY A 409 7.57 -7.39 7.26
C GLY A 409 8.15 -8.79 7.08
N GLU A 410 9.46 -8.91 6.91
CA GLU A 410 10.11 -10.21 6.68
C GLU A 410 10.04 -11.13 7.91
N GLN A 411 10.22 -10.60 9.11
CA GLN A 411 10.03 -11.37 10.35
C GLN A 411 8.61 -11.92 10.46
N THR A 412 7.61 -11.11 10.11
CA THR A 412 6.21 -11.52 10.14
C THR A 412 5.91 -12.59 9.09
N VAL A 413 6.49 -12.48 7.88
CA VAL A 413 6.39 -13.49 6.82
C VAL A 413 6.97 -14.83 7.28
N ASN A 414 8.13 -14.84 7.95
CA ASN A 414 8.78 -16.08 8.40
C ASN A 414 7.95 -16.85 9.42
N ARG A 415 7.41 -16.16 10.42
CA ARG A 415 6.52 -16.82 11.40
C ARG A 415 5.24 -17.28 10.72
N THR A 416 4.66 -16.46 9.84
CA THR A 416 3.48 -16.87 9.04
C THR A 416 3.76 -18.10 8.18
N LEU A 417 4.99 -18.32 7.71
CA LEU A 417 5.37 -19.56 7.01
C LEU A 417 5.28 -20.78 7.93
N LEU A 418 5.77 -20.68 9.15
CA LEU A 418 5.65 -21.77 10.13
C LEU A 418 4.19 -22.07 10.46
N ILE A 419 3.34 -21.04 10.61
CA ILE A 419 1.88 -21.22 10.81
C ILE A 419 1.25 -21.96 9.66
N ARG A 420 1.55 -21.51 8.43
CA ARG A 420 1.01 -22.11 7.21
C ARG A 420 1.33 -23.59 7.19
N VAL A 421 2.55 -23.99 7.54
CA VAL A 421 2.94 -25.40 7.61
C VAL A 421 2.21 -26.13 8.73
N VAL A 422 2.21 -25.59 9.97
CA VAL A 422 1.57 -26.25 11.12
C VAL A 422 0.07 -26.43 10.93
N ALA A 423 -0.65 -25.37 10.55
CA ALA A 423 -2.10 -25.41 10.32
C ALA A 423 -2.45 -26.33 9.15
N PHE A 424 -1.71 -26.23 8.03
CA PHE A 424 -1.90 -27.11 6.87
C PHE A 424 -1.67 -28.58 7.23
N SER A 425 -0.59 -28.89 7.96
CA SER A 425 -0.29 -30.25 8.40
C SER A 425 -1.34 -30.77 9.37
N ALA A 426 -1.84 -29.95 10.30
CA ALA A 426 -2.90 -30.33 11.22
C ALA A 426 -4.19 -30.69 10.48
N ILE A 427 -4.59 -29.89 9.48
CA ILE A 427 -5.78 -30.18 8.65
C ILE A 427 -5.56 -31.44 7.81
N VAL A 428 -4.42 -31.57 7.14
CA VAL A 428 -4.09 -32.73 6.30
C VAL A 428 -4.14 -34.02 7.13
N LEU A 429 -3.54 -33.99 8.33
CA LEU A 429 -3.56 -35.11 9.27
C LEU A 429 -4.98 -35.43 9.73
N PHE A 430 -5.73 -34.41 10.15
CA PHE A 430 -7.12 -34.57 10.58
C PHE A 430 -8.00 -35.19 9.49
N MET A 431 -7.94 -34.67 8.26
CA MET A 431 -8.72 -35.18 7.14
C MET A 431 -8.33 -36.62 6.80
N TRP A 432 -7.02 -36.91 6.78
CA TRP A 432 -6.52 -38.25 6.53
C TRP A 432 -6.97 -39.26 7.59
N VAL A 433 -6.93 -38.88 8.86
CA VAL A 433 -7.31 -39.76 9.97
C VAL A 433 -8.82 -39.96 10.04
N TYR A 434 -9.61 -38.89 9.98
CA TYR A 434 -11.07 -38.95 10.16
C TYR A 434 -11.78 -39.54 8.93
N TYR A 435 -11.46 -39.06 7.73
CA TYR A 435 -12.13 -39.46 6.47
C TYR A 435 -11.37 -40.54 5.67
N ARG A 436 -10.17 -40.94 6.11
CA ARG A 436 -9.39 -42.03 5.51
C ARG A 436 -9.16 -41.78 4.01
N ARG A 437 -9.74 -42.62 3.14
CA ARG A 437 -9.60 -42.45 1.67
C ARG A 437 -10.30 -41.20 1.14
N LEU A 438 -11.46 -40.85 1.68
CA LEU A 438 -12.09 -39.57 1.33
C LEU A 438 -11.25 -38.40 1.89
N GLY A 439 -10.54 -38.62 3.00
CA GLY A 439 -9.52 -37.72 3.52
C GLY A 439 -8.41 -37.43 2.50
N THR A 440 -7.89 -38.46 1.83
CA THR A 440 -6.90 -38.27 0.76
C THR A 440 -7.48 -37.52 -0.45
N VAL A 441 -8.77 -37.70 -0.77
CA VAL A 441 -9.45 -36.88 -1.80
C VAL A 441 -9.46 -35.41 -1.39
N ALA A 442 -9.88 -35.10 -0.16
CA ALA A 442 -9.91 -33.73 0.34
C ALA A 442 -8.51 -33.10 0.39
N ASN A 443 -7.48 -33.85 0.79
CA ASN A 443 -6.11 -33.35 0.81
C ASN A 443 -5.60 -33.01 -0.60
N LEU A 444 -5.94 -33.81 -1.61
CA LEU A 444 -5.62 -33.49 -3.01
C LEU A 444 -6.42 -32.28 -3.53
N CYS A 445 -7.70 -32.14 -3.14
CA CYS A 445 -8.48 -30.94 -3.40
C CYS A 445 -7.88 -29.69 -2.73
N LEU A 446 -7.37 -29.82 -1.51
CA LEU A 446 -6.72 -28.74 -0.78
C LEU A 446 -5.45 -28.28 -1.50
N VAL A 447 -4.61 -29.21 -1.98
CA VAL A 447 -3.42 -28.88 -2.80
C VAL A 447 -3.81 -28.20 -4.11
N ALA A 448 -4.84 -28.71 -4.80
CA ALA A 448 -5.34 -28.07 -6.01
C ALA A 448 -5.87 -26.65 -5.75
N THR A 449 -6.58 -26.45 -4.63
CA THR A 449 -7.09 -25.14 -4.20
C THR A 449 -5.94 -24.17 -3.96
N ALA A 450 -4.93 -24.56 -3.19
CA ALA A 450 -3.76 -23.73 -2.95
C ALA A 450 -3.04 -23.35 -4.25
N PHE A 451 -2.87 -24.30 -5.18
CA PHE A 451 -2.27 -24.06 -6.48
C PHE A 451 -3.07 -23.04 -7.31
N PHE A 452 -4.38 -23.22 -7.45
CA PHE A 452 -5.21 -22.34 -8.26
C PHE A 452 -5.37 -20.95 -7.64
N VAL A 453 -5.54 -20.84 -6.31
CA VAL A 453 -5.57 -19.55 -5.63
C VAL A 453 -4.27 -18.78 -5.86
N TRP A 454 -3.12 -19.42 -5.65
CA TRP A 454 -1.82 -18.78 -5.85
C TRP A 454 -1.60 -18.39 -7.32
N SER A 455 -1.99 -19.27 -8.25
CA SER A 455 -1.91 -19.01 -9.69
C SER A 455 -2.77 -17.82 -10.09
N THR A 456 -4.01 -17.75 -9.62
CA THR A 456 -4.93 -16.64 -9.91
C THR A 456 -4.39 -15.32 -9.37
N LEU A 457 -3.94 -15.28 -8.10
CA LEU A 457 -3.36 -14.07 -7.52
C LEU A 457 -2.13 -13.59 -8.29
N SER A 458 -1.27 -14.53 -8.69
CA SER A 458 -0.11 -14.23 -9.53
C SER A 458 -0.55 -13.67 -10.88
N ILE A 459 -1.42 -14.37 -11.63
CA ILE A 459 -1.94 -13.99 -12.98
C ILE A 459 -2.49 -12.56 -13.01
N PHE A 460 -3.23 -12.17 -11.97
CA PHE A 460 -3.82 -10.83 -11.88
C PHE A 460 -2.88 -9.77 -11.28
N GLY A 461 -1.67 -10.16 -10.87
CA GLY A 461 -0.69 -9.25 -10.27
C GLY A 461 -1.16 -8.67 -8.93
N ALA A 462 -2.00 -9.42 -8.20
CA ALA A 462 -2.54 -8.99 -6.92
C ALA A 462 -1.41 -8.74 -5.92
N THR A 463 -1.59 -7.74 -5.05
CA THR A 463 -0.64 -7.48 -3.95
C THR A 463 -1.10 -8.21 -2.70
N VAL A 464 -0.23 -9.03 -2.12
CA VAL A 464 -0.51 -9.76 -0.87
C VAL A 464 -0.08 -8.90 0.31
N THR A 465 -1.04 -8.51 1.13
CA THR A 465 -0.82 -7.80 2.40
C THR A 465 -0.82 -8.79 3.56
N LEU A 466 -0.51 -8.31 4.76
CA LEU A 466 -0.54 -9.13 5.96
C LEU A 466 -1.95 -9.67 6.29
N PRO A 467 -3.04 -8.87 6.23
CA PRO A 467 -4.41 -9.40 6.22
C PRO A 467 -4.69 -10.35 5.06
N GLY A 468 -4.16 -10.08 3.86
CA GLY A 468 -4.28 -10.99 2.71
C GLY A 468 -3.66 -12.38 2.98
N LEU A 469 -2.51 -12.44 3.67
CA LEU A 469 -1.91 -13.71 4.11
C LEU A 469 -2.80 -14.43 5.12
N ALA A 470 -3.42 -13.71 6.07
CA ALA A 470 -4.39 -14.30 6.99
C ALA A 470 -5.61 -14.86 6.23
N GLY A 471 -6.08 -14.15 5.20
CA GLY A 471 -7.10 -14.64 4.27
C GLY A 471 -6.71 -15.94 3.56
N LEU A 472 -5.48 -16.04 3.09
CA LEU A 472 -4.95 -17.29 2.51
C LEU A 472 -4.91 -18.44 3.51
N VAL A 473 -4.50 -18.18 4.75
CA VAL A 473 -4.53 -19.18 5.83
C VAL A 473 -5.97 -19.59 6.15
N LEU A 474 -6.90 -18.64 6.21
CA LEU A 474 -8.32 -18.91 6.43
C LEU A 474 -8.92 -19.74 5.30
N ILE A 475 -8.58 -19.45 4.03
CA ILE A 475 -9.00 -20.24 2.87
C ILE A 475 -8.53 -21.69 3.00
N ILE A 476 -7.32 -21.94 3.51
CA ILE A 476 -6.83 -23.30 3.78
C ILE A 476 -7.72 -23.99 4.84
N GLY A 477 -8.06 -23.29 5.92
CA GLY A 477 -8.96 -23.79 6.96
C GLY A 477 -10.37 -24.11 6.47
N MET A 478 -10.90 -23.31 5.53
CA MET A 478 -12.23 -23.47 4.93
C MET A 478 -12.23 -24.35 3.67
N ALA A 479 -11.08 -24.64 3.07
CA ALA A 479 -10.98 -25.37 1.80
C ALA A 479 -11.49 -26.81 1.89
N VAL A 480 -11.53 -27.38 3.10
CA VAL A 480 -12.04 -28.72 3.35
C VAL A 480 -13.54 -28.76 3.63
N ASP A 481 -14.19 -27.61 3.84
CA ASP A 481 -15.62 -27.52 4.19
C ASP A 481 -16.51 -28.16 3.12
N THR A 482 -16.29 -27.81 1.85
CA THR A 482 -17.00 -28.42 0.70
C THR A 482 -16.87 -29.95 0.72
N ASN A 483 -15.67 -30.45 1.01
CA ASN A 483 -15.43 -31.89 1.07
C ASN A 483 -16.15 -32.53 2.26
N ILE A 484 -16.09 -31.93 3.45
CA ILE A 484 -16.77 -32.40 4.66
C ILE A 484 -18.29 -32.51 4.42
N LEU A 485 -18.90 -31.48 3.83
CA LEU A 485 -20.33 -31.46 3.49
C LEU A 485 -20.71 -32.63 2.58
N ILE A 486 -19.97 -32.82 1.49
CA ILE A 486 -20.21 -33.91 0.54
C ILE A 486 -19.96 -35.27 1.20
N PHE A 487 -18.93 -35.42 2.03
CA PHE A 487 -18.58 -36.69 2.67
C PHE A 487 -19.57 -37.11 3.74
N GLU A 488 -20.05 -36.18 4.57
CA GLU A 488 -21.15 -36.48 5.49
C GLU A 488 -22.43 -36.83 4.72
N ARG A 489 -22.71 -36.19 3.57
CA ARG A 489 -23.84 -36.61 2.74
C ARG A 489 -23.66 -38.01 2.17
N ILE A 490 -22.47 -38.36 1.66
CA ILE A 490 -22.16 -39.72 1.21
C ILE A 490 -22.32 -40.72 2.37
N ARG A 491 -21.88 -40.36 3.58
CA ARG A 491 -22.04 -41.20 4.78
C ARG A 491 -23.51 -41.43 5.12
N GLU A 492 -24.36 -40.42 5.01
CA GLU A 492 -25.81 -40.57 5.18
C GLU A 492 -26.40 -41.53 4.14
N GLU A 493 -26.08 -41.34 2.87
CA GLU A 493 -26.61 -42.18 1.77
C GLU A 493 -26.12 -43.64 1.87
N LEU A 494 -24.92 -43.87 2.40
CA LEU A 494 -24.40 -45.22 2.70
C LEU A 494 -25.12 -45.91 3.86
N ARG A 495 -25.69 -45.16 4.82
CA ARG A 495 -26.48 -45.72 5.92
C ARG A 495 -27.89 -46.14 5.49
N GLU A 496 -28.39 -45.60 4.38
CA GLU A 496 -29.65 -45.99 3.74
C GLU A 496 -29.49 -47.22 2.82
N ASP A 497 -28.45 -48.06 3.03
CA ASP A 497 -28.12 -49.28 2.27
C ASP A 497 -27.96 -49.09 0.75
N LYS A 498 -27.68 -47.87 0.29
CA LYS A 498 -27.35 -47.62 -1.12
C LYS A 498 -25.96 -48.16 -1.42
N GLY A 499 -25.85 -48.89 -2.54
CA GLY A 499 -24.56 -49.34 -3.04
C GLY A 499 -23.59 -48.16 -3.22
N MET A 500 -22.30 -48.39 -2.91
CA MET A 500 -21.28 -47.33 -2.80
C MET A 500 -21.28 -46.32 -3.97
N LYS A 501 -21.42 -46.78 -5.22
CA LYS A 501 -21.46 -45.90 -6.40
C LYS A 501 -22.69 -45.00 -6.43
N ALA A 502 -23.86 -45.54 -6.06
CA ALA A 502 -25.11 -44.78 -5.97
C ALA A 502 -25.06 -43.77 -4.82
N ALA A 503 -24.51 -44.17 -3.67
CA ALA A 503 -24.31 -43.26 -2.53
C ALA A 503 -23.36 -42.10 -2.88
N ILE A 504 -22.26 -42.37 -3.61
CA ILE A 504 -21.36 -41.32 -4.09
C ILE A 504 -22.06 -40.40 -5.09
N ALA A 505 -22.82 -40.93 -6.07
CA ALA A 505 -23.62 -40.13 -7.01
C ALA A 505 -24.61 -39.20 -6.27
N ALA A 506 -25.50 -39.79 -5.47
CA ALA A 506 -26.49 -39.06 -4.68
C ALA A 506 -25.85 -38.05 -3.73
N GLY A 507 -24.70 -38.40 -3.14
CA GLY A 507 -23.96 -37.52 -2.24
C GLY A 507 -23.54 -36.21 -2.90
N TYR A 508 -22.97 -36.26 -4.11
CA TYR A 508 -22.57 -35.05 -4.85
C TYR A 508 -23.77 -34.28 -5.41
N ASP A 509 -24.77 -34.98 -5.96
CA ASP A 509 -25.91 -34.33 -6.61
C ASP A 509 -26.77 -33.57 -5.59
N ARG A 510 -27.05 -34.19 -4.44
CA ARG A 510 -27.87 -33.57 -3.39
C ARG A 510 -27.13 -32.52 -2.58
N ALA A 511 -25.82 -32.70 -2.37
CA ALA A 511 -25.00 -31.72 -1.65
C ALA A 511 -24.76 -30.44 -2.45
N PHE A 512 -24.82 -30.49 -3.79
CA PHE A 512 -24.40 -29.39 -4.65
C PHE A 512 -25.12 -28.06 -4.36
N LEU A 513 -26.44 -28.07 -4.22
CA LEU A 513 -27.21 -26.85 -3.95
C LEU A 513 -26.86 -26.27 -2.59
N THR A 514 -26.74 -27.10 -1.55
CA THR A 514 -26.33 -26.66 -0.21
C THR A 514 -24.91 -26.08 -0.21
N VAL A 515 -23.97 -26.69 -0.94
CA VAL A 515 -22.60 -26.18 -1.11
C VAL A 515 -22.60 -24.83 -1.83
N LEU A 516 -23.37 -24.70 -2.91
CA LEU A 516 -23.42 -23.47 -3.70
C LEU A 516 -24.01 -22.32 -2.88
N ASP A 517 -25.10 -22.57 -2.15
CA ASP A 517 -25.76 -21.58 -1.29
C ASP A 517 -24.82 -21.06 -0.20
N SER A 518 -24.08 -21.96 0.45
CA SER A 518 -23.02 -21.66 1.42
C SER A 518 -21.95 -20.73 0.85
N HIS A 519 -21.38 -21.08 -0.31
CA HIS A 519 -20.30 -20.29 -0.92
C HIS A 519 -20.79 -18.95 -1.47
N LEU A 520 -22.01 -18.90 -2.00
CA LEU A 520 -22.58 -17.67 -2.57
C LEU A 520 -22.77 -16.59 -1.52
N THR A 521 -23.25 -16.93 -0.32
CA THR A 521 -23.41 -15.96 0.77
C THR A 521 -22.06 -15.38 1.23
N THR A 522 -21.06 -16.23 1.40
CA THR A 522 -19.70 -15.79 1.76
C THR A 522 -19.05 -14.98 0.63
N PHE A 523 -19.35 -15.30 -0.62
CA PHE A 523 -18.88 -14.52 -1.77
C PHE A 523 -19.51 -13.12 -1.81
N ILE A 524 -20.81 -12.99 -1.47
CA ILE A 524 -21.50 -11.69 -1.40
C ILE A 524 -20.83 -10.78 -0.36
N THR A 525 -20.51 -11.30 0.83
CA THR A 525 -19.84 -10.50 1.87
C THR A 525 -18.42 -10.12 1.47
N ALA A 526 -17.67 -11.05 0.88
CA ALA A 526 -16.32 -10.80 0.37
C ALA A 526 -16.31 -9.75 -0.77
N PHE A 527 -17.34 -9.76 -1.63
CA PHE A 527 -17.52 -8.77 -2.69
C PHE A 527 -17.81 -7.37 -2.14
N ILE A 528 -18.70 -7.26 -1.14
CA ILE A 528 -18.99 -5.98 -0.47
C ILE A 528 -17.73 -5.44 0.20
N LEU A 529 -16.94 -6.32 0.84
CA LEU A 529 -15.67 -5.96 1.45
C LEU A 529 -14.64 -5.48 0.42
N TYR A 530 -14.54 -6.13 -0.74
CA TYR A 530 -13.69 -5.69 -1.84
C TYR A 530 -14.14 -4.34 -2.43
N TRP A 531 -15.45 -4.10 -2.51
CA TRP A 531 -16.01 -2.90 -3.11
C TRP A 531 -15.88 -1.67 -2.20
N ILE A 532 -16.19 -1.81 -0.92
CA ILE A 532 -16.21 -0.70 0.06
C ILE A 532 -14.87 -0.57 0.81
N GLY A 533 -14.13 -1.68 0.98
CA GLY A 533 -12.86 -1.70 1.70
C GLY A 533 -11.76 -0.89 1.03
N SER A 534 -10.81 -0.44 1.84
CA SER A 534 -9.59 0.27 1.42
C SER A 534 -8.33 -0.49 1.82
N GLY A 535 -7.21 -0.19 1.15
CA GLY A 535 -5.89 -0.69 1.51
C GLY A 535 -5.85 -2.22 1.74
N PRO A 536 -5.35 -2.69 2.91
CA PRO A 536 -5.22 -4.12 3.21
C PRO A 536 -6.54 -4.91 3.19
N VAL A 537 -7.66 -4.29 3.58
CA VAL A 537 -8.97 -4.95 3.65
C VAL A 537 -9.52 -5.32 2.27
N LYS A 538 -9.30 -4.44 1.29
CA LYS A 538 -9.66 -4.69 -0.12
C LYS A 538 -8.91 -5.91 -0.67
N GLY A 539 -7.61 -6.00 -0.36
CA GLY A 539 -6.77 -7.16 -0.71
C GLY A 539 -7.29 -8.44 -0.09
N PHE A 540 -7.65 -8.42 1.20
CA PHE A 540 -8.27 -9.57 1.87
C PHE A 540 -9.59 -10.00 1.19
N GLY A 541 -10.51 -9.07 0.91
CA GLY A 541 -11.76 -9.37 0.20
C GLY A 541 -11.55 -10.06 -1.15
N LEU A 542 -10.58 -9.57 -1.94
CA LEU A 542 -10.21 -10.19 -3.23
C LEU A 542 -9.67 -11.61 -3.04
N THR A 543 -8.76 -11.83 -2.08
CA THR A 543 -8.22 -13.17 -1.82
C THR A 543 -9.32 -14.14 -1.41
N LEU A 544 -10.26 -13.70 -0.56
CA LEU A 544 -11.37 -14.50 -0.08
C LEU A 544 -12.34 -14.86 -1.22
N MET A 545 -12.69 -13.92 -2.09
CA MET A 545 -13.52 -14.18 -3.27
C MET A 545 -12.92 -15.25 -4.19
N ILE A 546 -11.63 -15.11 -4.53
CA ILE A 546 -10.90 -16.07 -5.36
C ILE A 546 -10.87 -17.44 -4.66
N GLY A 547 -10.56 -17.46 -3.36
CA GLY A 547 -10.53 -18.67 -2.55
C GLY A 547 -11.84 -19.43 -2.57
N ILE A 548 -12.97 -18.75 -2.37
CA ILE A 548 -14.32 -19.34 -2.36
C ILE A 548 -14.66 -19.97 -3.71
N VAL A 549 -14.44 -19.26 -4.81
CA VAL A 549 -14.73 -19.77 -6.17
C VAL A 549 -13.87 -20.99 -6.49
N VAL A 550 -12.57 -20.91 -6.21
CA VAL A 550 -11.64 -22.04 -6.44
C VAL A 550 -11.99 -23.23 -5.55
N ASN A 551 -12.34 -23.00 -4.28
CA ASN A 551 -12.73 -24.04 -3.34
C ASN A 551 -14.00 -24.78 -3.80
N LEU A 552 -15.02 -24.04 -4.26
CA LEU A 552 -16.25 -24.61 -4.82
C LEU A 552 -15.94 -25.55 -5.99
N ILE A 553 -15.13 -25.10 -6.95
CA ILE A 553 -14.74 -25.90 -8.12
C ILE A 553 -13.90 -27.11 -7.69
N SER A 554 -12.96 -26.91 -6.77
CA SER A 554 -12.07 -27.97 -6.29
C SER A 554 -12.84 -29.06 -5.54
N GLY A 555 -13.74 -28.70 -4.63
CA GLY A 555 -14.53 -29.67 -3.88
C GLY A 555 -15.54 -30.43 -4.75
N VAL A 556 -16.28 -29.73 -5.61
CA VAL A 556 -17.36 -30.33 -6.42
C VAL A 556 -16.83 -31.04 -7.66
N TYR A 557 -15.99 -30.37 -8.45
CA TYR A 557 -15.57 -30.89 -9.76
C TYR A 557 -14.34 -31.81 -9.64
N ILE A 558 -13.25 -31.29 -9.05
CA ILE A 558 -12.00 -32.03 -8.86
C ILE A 558 -12.21 -33.14 -7.83
N GLY A 559 -12.89 -32.84 -6.72
CA GLY A 559 -13.21 -33.80 -5.66
C GLY A 559 -14.01 -34.98 -6.19
N ARG A 560 -14.99 -34.75 -7.07
CA ARG A 560 -15.72 -35.86 -7.68
C ARG A 560 -14.84 -36.70 -8.60
N MET A 561 -14.00 -36.07 -9.42
CA MET A 561 -13.06 -36.79 -10.28
C MET A 561 -12.12 -37.68 -9.45
N LEU A 562 -11.58 -37.14 -8.36
CA LEU A 562 -10.68 -37.85 -7.46
C LEU A 562 -11.39 -38.95 -6.67
N THR A 563 -12.62 -38.71 -6.23
CA THR A 563 -13.45 -39.73 -5.56
C THR A 563 -13.71 -40.91 -6.47
N ASP A 564 -14.15 -40.65 -7.70
CA ASP A 564 -14.38 -41.69 -8.71
C ASP A 564 -13.10 -42.49 -9.00
N TRP A 565 -11.94 -41.82 -9.01
CA TRP A 565 -10.64 -42.45 -9.24
C TRP A 565 -10.18 -43.32 -8.06
N LEU A 566 -10.09 -42.76 -6.85
CA LEU A 566 -9.59 -43.46 -5.66
C LEU A 566 -10.52 -44.59 -5.20
N CYS A 567 -11.82 -44.50 -5.50
CA CYS A 567 -12.82 -45.45 -5.04
C CYS A 567 -13.26 -46.46 -6.11
N ARG A 568 -12.73 -46.40 -7.35
CA ARG A 568 -13.22 -47.19 -8.50
C ARG A 568 -13.30 -48.71 -8.26
N ASN A 569 -12.30 -49.26 -7.56
CA ASN A 569 -12.13 -50.71 -7.35
C ASN A 569 -12.47 -51.15 -5.92
N LYS A 570 -13.29 -50.37 -5.20
CA LYS A 570 -13.62 -50.64 -3.79
C LYS A 570 -15.10 -50.93 -3.64
N THR A 571 -15.42 -51.75 -2.65
CA THR A 571 -16.80 -52.16 -2.34
C THR A 571 -17.33 -51.46 -1.11
N THR A 572 -16.46 -51.00 -0.20
CA THR A 572 -16.82 -50.31 1.04
C THR A 572 -16.01 -49.03 1.24
N LEU A 573 -16.67 -48.02 1.81
CA LEU A 573 -16.06 -46.80 2.34
C LEU A 573 -16.13 -46.83 3.86
N SER A 574 -14.98 -46.66 4.51
CA SER A 574 -14.89 -46.56 5.97
C SER A 574 -14.48 -45.13 6.32
N MET A 575 -15.16 -44.57 7.33
CA MET A 575 -14.85 -43.27 7.92
C MET A 575 -14.90 -43.39 9.43
N ALA A 576 -14.15 -42.55 10.15
CA ALA A 576 -14.25 -42.47 11.61
C ALA A 576 -15.59 -41.85 12.03
N SER A 577 -16.13 -42.31 13.15
CA SER A 577 -17.42 -41.86 13.71
C SER A 577 -17.25 -41.31 15.14
N TRP A 578 -16.14 -40.61 15.39
CA TRP A 578 -15.82 -40.06 16.72
C TRP A 578 -16.80 -39.00 17.19
N VAL A 579 -17.46 -38.31 16.25
CA VAL A 579 -18.54 -37.35 16.52
C VAL A 579 -19.87 -37.99 16.09
N PRO A 580 -20.58 -38.69 16.99
CA PRO A 580 -21.87 -39.29 16.66
C PRO A 580 -22.98 -38.24 16.61
N ALA A 581 -24.10 -38.59 15.96
CA ALA A 581 -25.33 -37.80 16.02
C ALA A 581 -25.87 -37.81 17.46
N LEU A 582 -25.68 -36.70 18.18
CA LEU A 582 -26.21 -36.55 19.53
C LEU A 582 -27.70 -36.24 19.43
N ARG A 583 -28.54 -37.10 19.99
CA ARG A 583 -29.99 -36.88 20.10
C ARG A 583 -30.27 -36.10 21.38
N LEU A 584 -30.08 -34.79 21.31
CA LEU A 584 -30.37 -33.88 22.42
C LEU A 584 -31.74 -33.22 22.23
N PRO A 585 -32.39 -32.79 23.32
CA PRO A 585 -33.63 -32.02 23.25
C PRO A 585 -33.32 -30.54 22.94
N TYR A 586 -32.81 -30.28 21.72
CA TYR A 586 -32.34 -28.95 21.29
C TYR A 586 -33.44 -27.88 21.40
N VAL A 587 -34.67 -28.22 21.01
CA VAL A 587 -35.82 -27.32 21.10
C VAL A 587 -36.17 -27.00 22.55
N GLU A 588 -36.08 -27.96 23.46
CA GLU A 588 -36.32 -27.73 24.88
C GLU A 588 -35.24 -26.83 25.50
N TRP A 589 -34.01 -26.97 25.03
CA TRP A 589 -32.87 -26.16 25.49
C TRP A 589 -32.85 -24.74 24.92
N ARG A 590 -33.72 -24.42 23.96
CA ARG A 590 -33.80 -23.08 23.36
C ARG A 590 -33.96 -21.96 24.38
N TRP A 591 -34.60 -22.21 25.51
CA TRP A 591 -34.80 -21.19 26.54
C TRP A 591 -33.46 -20.82 27.20
N TYR A 592 -32.61 -21.79 27.51
CA TYR A 592 -31.26 -21.53 28.01
C TYR A 592 -30.43 -20.82 26.95
N GLY A 593 -30.61 -21.22 25.68
CA GLY A 593 -30.03 -20.56 24.53
C GLY A 593 -30.40 -19.07 24.47
N TYR A 594 -31.69 -18.77 24.42
CA TYR A 594 -32.21 -17.41 24.34
C TYR A 594 -31.83 -16.56 25.54
N VAL A 595 -31.85 -17.09 26.76
CA VAL A 595 -31.42 -16.33 27.94
C VAL A 595 -29.95 -16.01 27.87
N PHE A 596 -29.11 -17.00 27.57
CA PHE A 596 -27.67 -16.78 27.45
C PHE A 596 -27.38 -15.75 26.37
N SER A 597 -27.94 -15.92 25.17
CA SER A 597 -27.84 -14.98 24.05
C SER A 597 -28.32 -13.57 24.38
N LEU A 598 -29.48 -13.45 25.03
CA LEU A 598 -30.07 -12.15 25.37
C LEU A 598 -29.24 -11.45 26.45
N VAL A 599 -28.85 -12.16 27.51
CA VAL A 599 -28.06 -11.61 28.61
C VAL A 599 -26.69 -11.18 28.11
N THR A 600 -25.98 -12.06 27.39
CA THR A 600 -24.64 -11.75 26.89
C THR A 600 -24.66 -10.70 25.78
N GLY A 601 -25.64 -10.75 24.88
CA GLY A 601 -25.81 -9.76 23.82
C GLY A 601 -26.17 -8.37 24.37
N ILE A 602 -27.13 -8.27 25.29
CA ILE A 602 -27.48 -6.99 25.92
C ILE A 602 -26.33 -6.48 26.79
N ALA A 603 -25.72 -7.32 27.63
CA ALA A 603 -24.62 -6.90 28.48
C ALA A 603 -23.42 -6.44 27.64
N GLY A 604 -23.10 -7.17 26.55
CA GLY A 604 -22.04 -6.83 25.62
C GLY A 604 -22.31 -5.51 24.87
N LEU A 605 -23.51 -5.33 24.33
CA LEU A 605 -23.90 -4.07 23.67
C LEU A 605 -23.98 -2.91 24.65
N ALA A 606 -24.47 -3.13 25.87
CA ALA A 606 -24.48 -2.13 26.92
C ALA A 606 -23.06 -1.75 27.33
N TRP A 607 -22.13 -2.72 27.39
CA TRP A 607 -20.72 -2.45 27.61
C TRP A 607 -20.09 -1.66 26.46
N PHE A 608 -20.40 -2.03 25.21
CA PHE A 608 -19.94 -1.28 24.05
C PHE A 608 -20.46 0.17 24.06
N ALA A 609 -21.76 0.36 24.33
CA ALA A 609 -22.38 1.68 24.33
C ALA A 609 -21.99 2.53 25.55
N PHE A 610 -21.94 1.95 26.74
CA PHE A 610 -21.87 2.67 28.02
C PHE A 610 -20.67 2.31 28.90
N GLY A 611 -19.86 1.31 28.53
CA GLY A 611 -18.69 0.87 29.31
C GLY A 611 -17.66 1.97 29.52
N HIS A 612 -17.62 2.96 28.62
CA HIS A 612 -16.80 4.16 28.78
C HIS A 612 -17.17 5.00 30.01
N PHE A 613 -18.44 5.01 30.44
CA PHE A 613 -18.84 5.66 31.70
C PHE A 613 -18.31 4.93 32.93
N ALA A 614 -18.19 3.60 32.86
CA ALA A 614 -17.71 2.78 33.98
C ALA A 614 -16.19 2.85 34.17
N VAL A 615 -15.43 2.91 33.07
CA VAL A 615 -13.94 2.91 33.12
C VAL A 615 -13.36 4.33 32.98
N GLY A 616 -14.19 5.32 32.67
CA GLY A 616 -13.78 6.67 32.28
C GLY A 616 -13.25 6.70 30.84
N GLY A 617 -13.56 7.77 30.10
CA GLY A 617 -13.15 7.98 28.70
C GLY A 617 -14.34 8.31 27.79
N THR A 618 -14.12 8.25 26.48
CA THR A 618 -15.14 8.54 25.45
C THR A 618 -15.61 7.27 24.74
N PHE A 619 -16.73 7.34 24.03
CA PHE A 619 -17.23 6.24 23.18
C PHE A 619 -16.20 5.81 22.11
N GLU A 620 -15.33 6.74 21.69
CA GLU A 620 -14.25 6.48 20.73
C GLU A 620 -13.20 5.48 21.26
N ARG A 621 -13.23 5.14 22.56
CA ARG A 621 -12.45 4.03 23.16
C ARG A 621 -12.59 2.71 22.42
N ASN A 622 -13.77 2.44 21.87
CA ASN A 622 -14.04 1.20 21.17
C ASN A 622 -13.34 1.10 19.81
N PHE A 623 -12.71 2.18 19.34
CA PHE A 623 -12.19 2.31 17.99
C PHE A 623 -10.68 2.61 18.01
N ASP A 624 -9.96 2.04 17.05
CA ASP A 624 -8.54 2.33 16.85
C ASP A 624 -8.34 3.60 15.98
N ILE A 625 -7.08 3.98 15.74
CA ILE A 625 -6.70 5.19 15.00
C ILE A 625 -7.23 5.21 13.56
N ASP A 626 -7.53 4.05 12.96
CA ASP A 626 -8.18 3.94 11.65
C ASP A 626 -9.56 4.62 11.60
N PHE A 627 -10.26 4.70 12.73
CA PHE A 627 -11.62 5.28 12.81
C PHE A 627 -11.70 6.55 13.67
N THR A 628 -10.65 6.84 14.43
CA THR A 628 -10.59 7.99 15.32
C THR A 628 -9.58 9.06 14.89
N GLY A 629 -8.60 8.71 14.06
CA GLY A 629 -7.45 9.53 13.74
C GLY A 629 -6.42 9.48 14.86
N GLY A 630 -5.14 9.60 14.51
CA GLY A 630 -4.07 9.52 15.48
C GLY A 630 -2.73 9.13 14.91
N ASN A 631 -1.85 8.76 15.83
CA ASN A 631 -0.46 8.41 15.55
C ASN A 631 -0.18 7.00 16.07
N ALA A 632 0.54 6.21 15.27
CA ALA A 632 1.17 4.98 15.72
C ALA A 632 2.69 5.08 15.53
N ALA A 633 3.43 4.57 16.50
CA ALA A 633 4.87 4.44 16.41
C ALA A 633 5.26 3.10 17.01
N GLN A 634 6.05 2.34 16.24
CA GLN A 634 6.79 1.22 16.78
C GLN A 634 8.10 1.74 17.37
N VAL A 635 8.53 1.10 18.44
CA VAL A 635 9.70 1.45 19.23
C VAL A 635 10.53 0.22 19.51
N VAL A 636 11.83 0.35 19.34
CA VAL A 636 12.83 -0.63 19.76
C VAL A 636 13.58 -0.09 20.97
N LEU A 637 13.47 -0.81 22.08
CA LEU A 637 14.20 -0.56 23.32
C LEU A 637 15.58 -1.22 23.28
N LYS A 638 16.56 -0.54 23.92
CA LYS A 638 17.91 -1.08 24.11
C LYS A 638 17.89 -2.39 24.89
N GLU A 639 17.07 -2.45 25.94
CA GLU A 639 16.88 -3.62 26.80
C GLU A 639 15.41 -4.06 26.82
N PRO A 640 15.13 -5.37 26.98
CA PRO A 640 13.78 -5.86 27.09
C PRO A 640 13.11 -5.28 28.35
N LYS A 641 11.87 -4.78 28.20
CA LYS A 641 11.04 -4.30 29.30
C LYS A 641 9.74 -5.07 29.37
N SER A 642 9.21 -5.21 30.57
CA SER A 642 7.88 -5.77 30.80
C SER A 642 6.76 -4.77 30.55
N LEU A 643 5.55 -5.28 30.31
CA LEU A 643 4.35 -4.44 30.19
C LEU A 643 4.21 -3.52 31.40
N ASP A 644 4.37 -4.04 32.61
CA ASP A 644 4.29 -3.25 33.84
C ASP A 644 5.36 -2.15 33.91
N GLN A 645 6.56 -2.39 33.39
CA GLN A 645 7.62 -1.37 33.33
C GLN A 645 7.33 -0.30 32.29
N VAL A 646 6.77 -0.69 31.14
CA VAL A 646 6.33 0.22 30.08
C VAL A 646 5.16 1.09 30.56
N GLU A 647 4.17 0.49 31.20
CA GLU A 647 3.03 1.19 31.78
C GLU A 647 3.45 2.19 32.84
N ARG A 648 4.36 1.80 33.74
CA ARG A 648 4.91 2.70 34.75
C ARG A 648 5.66 3.87 34.13
N ALA A 649 6.57 3.61 33.18
CA ALA A 649 7.35 4.67 32.54
C ALA A 649 6.46 5.72 31.85
N LEU A 650 5.42 5.27 31.15
CA LEU A 650 4.46 6.14 30.48
C LEU A 650 3.59 6.91 31.47
N LYS A 651 3.10 6.22 32.51
CA LYS A 651 2.31 6.85 33.57
C LYS A 651 3.12 7.91 34.31
N ASP A 652 4.35 7.61 34.69
CA ASP A 652 5.25 8.54 35.39
C ASP A 652 5.62 9.74 34.50
N ALA A 653 5.75 9.56 33.19
CA ALA A 653 5.93 10.67 32.24
C ALA A 653 4.67 11.55 32.19
N HIS A 654 3.50 10.94 32.04
CA HIS A 654 2.23 11.66 32.00
C HIS A 654 1.92 12.39 33.31
N ASP A 655 2.10 11.74 34.46
CA ASP A 655 1.84 12.32 35.78
C ASP A 655 2.79 13.49 36.12
N ARG A 656 4.01 13.51 35.54
CA ARG A 656 4.96 14.61 35.69
C ARG A 656 4.51 15.88 34.96
N ASP A 657 4.02 15.76 33.73
CA ASP A 657 3.48 16.88 32.96
C ASP A 657 2.35 16.41 32.02
N PRO A 658 1.09 16.39 32.50
CA PRO A 658 -0.03 15.90 31.71
C PRO A 658 -0.28 16.70 30.42
N LYS A 659 0.15 17.97 30.37
CA LYS A 659 -0.01 18.83 29.20
C LYS A 659 1.06 18.54 28.15
N ALA A 660 2.31 18.35 28.57
CA ALA A 660 3.40 18.01 27.66
C ALA A 660 3.31 16.57 27.13
N PHE A 661 2.74 15.65 27.90
CA PHE A 661 2.57 14.22 27.56
C PHE A 661 1.11 13.85 27.25
N ASN A 662 0.41 14.75 26.58
CA ASN A 662 -1.00 14.59 26.24
C ASN A 662 -1.28 13.47 25.21
N LEU A 663 -0.31 13.14 24.34
CA LEU A 663 -0.42 12.01 23.41
C LEU A 663 -0.06 10.67 24.07
N LEU A 664 0.41 10.70 25.32
CA LEU A 664 0.73 9.49 26.10
C LEU A 664 -0.25 9.25 27.24
N ASP A 665 -1.46 9.82 27.18
CA ASP A 665 -2.51 9.54 28.19
C ASP A 665 -2.65 8.02 28.36
N PRO A 666 -2.35 7.46 29.55
CA PRO A 666 -2.39 6.02 29.78
C PRO A 666 -3.75 5.37 29.47
N LYS A 667 -4.86 6.12 29.53
CA LYS A 667 -6.21 5.64 29.24
C LYS A 667 -6.47 5.48 27.74
N GLU A 668 -5.86 6.34 26.94
CA GLU A 668 -6.09 6.40 25.50
C GLU A 668 -4.99 5.67 24.71
N LEU A 669 -3.76 5.71 25.22
CA LEU A 669 -2.58 5.08 24.67
C LEU A 669 -2.66 3.56 24.74
N ARG A 670 -2.75 2.93 23.56
CA ARG A 670 -2.48 1.50 23.45
C ARG A 670 -0.99 1.27 23.48
N LYS A 671 -0.63 0.24 24.24
CA LYS A 671 0.72 -0.27 24.43
C LYS A 671 0.62 -1.74 24.08
N GLN A 672 1.49 -2.21 23.21
CA GLN A 672 1.52 -3.63 22.91
C GLN A 672 2.93 -4.05 22.58
N ALA A 673 3.35 -5.19 23.11
CA ALA A 673 4.60 -5.80 22.73
C ALA A 673 4.45 -6.34 21.30
N TYR A 674 5.29 -5.85 20.38
CA TYR A 674 5.23 -6.21 18.96
C TYR A 674 5.41 -7.71 18.75
N PHE A 675 6.29 -8.32 19.55
CA PHE A 675 6.45 -9.76 19.63
C PHE A 675 6.68 -10.23 21.07
N ALA A 676 6.06 -11.37 21.41
CA ALA A 676 6.50 -12.27 22.47
C ALA A 676 7.22 -13.47 21.82
N GLU A 677 8.40 -13.83 22.30
CA GLU A 677 9.10 -15.04 21.88
C GLU A 677 8.45 -16.29 22.46
N LEU A 678 8.42 -17.38 21.68
CA LEU A 678 7.91 -18.67 22.15
C LEU A 678 8.91 -19.26 23.16
N GLY A 679 8.50 -19.43 24.42
CA GLY A 679 9.29 -20.12 25.46
C GLY A 679 10.33 -19.25 26.20
N GLY A 680 10.50 -17.97 25.83
CA GLY A 680 11.15 -16.97 26.68
C GLY A 680 10.20 -16.45 27.75
N ASN A 681 10.70 -15.74 28.77
CA ASN A 681 9.84 -15.00 29.71
C ASN A 681 8.90 -14.09 28.91
N GLN A 682 7.64 -14.51 28.74
CA GLN A 682 6.60 -13.78 28.02
C GLN A 682 6.33 -12.39 28.60
N ASP A 683 6.92 -12.11 29.76
CA ASP A 683 6.79 -10.87 30.47
C ASP A 683 7.66 -9.74 29.93
N GLN A 684 8.60 -9.94 29.00
CA GLN A 684 9.47 -8.85 28.52
C GLN A 684 9.64 -8.79 27.00
N SER A 685 9.57 -7.59 26.44
CA SER A 685 9.80 -7.34 25.01
C SER A 685 10.70 -6.13 24.80
N ARG A 686 11.52 -6.19 23.75
CA ARG A 686 12.30 -5.06 23.25
C ARG A 686 11.50 -4.21 22.27
N GLU A 687 10.47 -4.76 21.66
CA GLU A 687 9.73 -4.09 20.59
C GLU A 687 8.32 -3.78 21.06
N TRP A 688 7.94 -2.51 20.99
CA TRP A 688 6.67 -2.01 21.47
C TRP A 688 5.99 -1.16 20.41
N VAL A 689 4.69 -1.35 20.23
CA VAL A 689 3.85 -0.47 19.43
C VAL A 689 3.03 0.40 20.36
N PHE A 690 3.12 1.70 20.13
CA PHE A 690 2.31 2.70 20.79
C PHE A 690 1.35 3.29 19.78
N ARG A 691 0.06 3.26 20.10
CA ARG A 691 -0.98 3.93 19.31
C ARG A 691 -1.73 4.90 20.20
N SER A 692 -1.75 6.16 19.80
CA SER A 692 -2.55 7.17 20.47
C SER A 692 -3.50 7.82 19.48
N ARG A 693 -4.71 8.09 19.96
CA ARG A 693 -5.57 9.04 19.26
C ARG A 693 -4.97 10.43 19.31
N ASP A 694 -5.29 11.23 18.31
CA ASP A 694 -4.90 12.63 18.27
C ASP A 694 -6.15 13.51 18.08
N GLU A 695 -6.92 13.67 19.16
CA GLU A 695 -8.11 14.52 19.15
C GLU A 695 -7.74 15.99 18.89
N GLN A 696 -6.60 16.45 19.41
CA GLN A 696 -6.11 17.81 19.13
C GLN A 696 -5.75 17.96 17.66
N GLY A 697 -5.00 17.02 17.08
CA GLY A 697 -4.71 16.97 15.64
C GLY A 697 -5.98 16.99 14.80
N SER A 698 -6.98 16.17 15.20
CA SER A 698 -8.29 16.17 14.55
C SER A 698 -9.03 17.50 14.66
N GLN A 699 -8.90 18.23 15.77
CA GLN A 699 -9.47 19.56 15.94
C GLN A 699 -8.74 20.60 15.07
N LEU A 700 -7.40 20.55 15.02
CA LEU A 700 -6.58 21.39 14.17
C LEU A 700 -6.92 21.17 12.69
N GLU A 701 -7.11 19.93 12.26
CA GLU A 701 -7.55 19.59 10.90
C GLU A 701 -8.96 20.13 10.59
N ARG A 702 -9.90 20.04 11.54
CA ARG A 702 -11.25 20.61 11.37
C ARG A 702 -11.19 22.13 11.26
N GLN A 703 -10.40 22.79 12.11
CA GLN A 703 -10.17 24.23 12.04
C GLN A 703 -9.54 24.61 10.70
N ARG A 704 -8.51 23.88 10.27
CA ARG A 704 -7.84 24.08 8.98
C ARG A 704 -8.83 23.98 7.84
N SER A 705 -9.68 22.94 7.82
CA SER A 705 -10.71 22.75 6.80
C SER A 705 -11.79 23.85 6.78
N VAL A 706 -12.13 24.43 7.94
CA VAL A 706 -13.06 25.57 8.01
C VAL A 706 -12.40 26.83 7.46
N ILE A 707 -11.18 27.14 7.91
CA ILE A 707 -10.39 28.29 7.44
C ILE A 707 -10.17 28.18 5.94
N GLU A 708 -9.84 26.99 5.46
CA GLU A 708 -9.64 26.67 4.07
C GLU A 708 -10.90 26.89 3.23
N ARG A 709 -12.08 26.43 3.68
CA ARG A 709 -13.34 26.71 2.98
C ARG A 709 -13.69 28.20 2.95
N GLN A 710 -13.48 28.92 4.04
CA GLN A 710 -13.68 30.37 4.11
C GLN A 710 -12.74 31.11 3.16
N ARG A 711 -11.46 30.74 3.21
CA ARG A 711 -10.41 31.25 2.33
C ARG A 711 -10.77 31.01 0.86
N SER A 712 -11.13 29.79 0.48
CA SER A 712 -11.52 29.46 -0.90
C SER A 712 -12.78 30.21 -1.35
N ALA A 713 -13.79 30.37 -0.48
CA ALA A 713 -15.00 31.11 -0.81
C ALA A 713 -14.71 32.61 -1.03
N LEU A 714 -13.92 33.23 -0.15
CA LEU A 714 -13.49 34.62 -0.31
C LEU A 714 -12.58 34.79 -1.52
N GLN A 715 -11.74 33.81 -1.82
CA GLN A 715 -10.85 33.84 -2.97
C GLN A 715 -11.64 33.78 -4.29
N ARG A 716 -12.63 32.89 -4.40
CA ARG A 716 -13.56 32.87 -5.53
C ARG A 716 -14.34 34.18 -5.66
N GLN A 717 -14.84 34.71 -4.54
CA GLN A 717 -15.56 35.99 -4.52
C GLN A 717 -14.67 37.15 -4.97
N ALA A 718 -13.40 37.16 -4.55
CA ALA A 718 -12.41 38.14 -4.97
C ALA A 718 -12.11 38.01 -6.47
N GLU A 719 -11.97 36.79 -7.00
CA GLU A 719 -11.73 36.52 -8.42
C GLU A 719 -12.91 36.96 -9.29
N ASP A 720 -14.14 36.64 -8.88
CA ASP A 720 -15.38 37.04 -9.57
C ASP A 720 -15.56 38.58 -9.55
N LEU A 721 -15.36 39.23 -8.40
CA LEU A 721 -15.42 40.69 -8.30
C LEU A 721 -14.28 41.38 -9.04
N ARG A 722 -13.09 40.77 -9.08
CA ARG A 722 -11.94 41.27 -9.82
C ARG A 722 -12.18 41.15 -11.33
N ALA A 723 -12.89 40.12 -11.79
CA ALA A 723 -13.31 39.97 -13.18
C ALA A 723 -14.40 40.99 -13.57
N ASP A 724 -15.33 41.31 -12.67
CA ASP A 724 -16.42 42.25 -12.94
C ASP A 724 -15.99 43.72 -12.78
N LYS A 725 -15.44 44.10 -11.63
CA LYS A 725 -15.19 45.49 -11.20
C LYS A 725 -13.72 45.93 -11.26
N GLY A 726 -12.81 45.00 -11.52
CA GLY A 726 -11.37 45.25 -11.59
C GLY A 726 -10.65 45.20 -10.24
N ALA A 727 -9.34 44.96 -10.27
CA ALA A 727 -8.53 44.64 -9.09
C ALA A 727 -8.39 45.78 -8.05
N LYS A 728 -8.77 47.02 -8.39
CA LYS A 728 -8.72 48.18 -7.50
C LYS A 728 -10.03 48.49 -6.79
N ASP A 729 -11.10 47.74 -7.08
CA ASP A 729 -12.39 48.01 -6.46
C ASP A 729 -12.29 47.86 -4.93
N PRO A 730 -12.81 48.82 -4.13
CA PRO A 730 -12.74 48.75 -2.67
C PRO A 730 -13.30 47.44 -2.10
N ALA A 731 -14.26 46.81 -2.77
CA ALA A 731 -14.80 45.51 -2.36
C ALA A 731 -13.80 44.36 -2.59
N VAL A 732 -13.01 44.39 -3.67
CA VAL A 732 -11.93 43.41 -3.91
C VAL A 732 -10.83 43.55 -2.88
N LEU A 733 -10.39 44.79 -2.60
CA LEU A 733 -9.37 45.07 -1.59
C LEU A 733 -9.82 44.71 -0.17
N ALA A 734 -11.10 44.93 0.14
CA ALA A 734 -11.68 44.53 1.43
C ALA A 734 -11.68 42.99 1.60
N ILE A 735 -11.98 42.24 0.54
CA ILE A 735 -11.94 40.77 0.58
C ILE A 735 -10.50 40.26 0.68
N GLU A 736 -9.55 40.87 -0.03
CA GLU A 736 -8.12 40.53 0.07
C GLU A 736 -7.55 40.80 1.48
N GLN A 737 -7.99 41.86 2.15
CA GLN A 737 -7.66 42.12 3.56
C GLN A 737 -8.22 41.05 4.51
N GLN A 738 -9.40 40.49 4.19
CA GLN A 738 -9.98 39.37 4.95
C GLN A 738 -9.24 38.05 4.68
N LEU A 739 -8.60 37.87 3.52
CA LEU A 739 -7.86 36.66 3.15
C LEU A 739 -6.54 36.50 3.92
N LYS A 740 -5.79 37.59 4.12
CA LYS A 740 -4.47 37.57 4.78
C LYS A 740 -4.43 36.82 6.13
N PRO A 741 -5.32 37.10 7.11
CA PRO A 741 -5.31 36.36 8.38
C PRO A 741 -5.70 34.89 8.22
N LEU A 742 -6.52 34.54 7.21
CA LEU A 742 -6.89 33.15 6.92
C LEU A 742 -5.71 32.37 6.31
N ASP A 743 -4.92 32.99 5.44
CA ASP A 743 -3.71 32.37 4.87
C ASP A 743 -2.67 32.06 5.93
N GLN A 744 -2.44 33.00 6.85
CA GLN A 744 -1.52 32.81 7.96
C GLN A 744 -2.01 31.68 8.88
N SER A 745 -3.29 31.72 9.26
CA SER A 745 -3.91 30.67 10.09
C SER A 745 -3.82 29.30 9.42
N TYR A 746 -4.01 29.23 8.10
CA TYR A 746 -3.89 27.99 7.34
C TYR A 746 -2.46 27.42 7.37
N LYS A 747 -1.44 28.28 7.17
CA LYS A 747 -0.03 27.87 7.23
C LYS A 747 0.34 27.35 8.62
N GLU A 748 -0.01 28.10 9.67
CA GLU A 748 0.26 27.72 11.06
C GLU A 748 -0.42 26.40 11.44
N LEU A 749 -1.69 26.21 11.07
CA LEU A 749 -2.41 24.96 11.32
C LEU A 749 -1.79 23.79 10.55
N SER A 750 -1.35 24.00 9.32
CA SER A 750 -0.70 22.96 8.51
C SER A 750 0.62 22.49 9.10
N GLU A 751 1.42 23.42 9.62
CA GLU A 751 2.69 23.13 10.29
C GLU A 751 2.46 22.40 11.63
N GLN A 752 1.46 22.82 12.40
CA GLN A 752 1.08 22.15 13.64
C GLN A 752 0.60 20.72 13.39
N ILE A 753 -0.16 20.46 12.32
CA ILE A 753 -0.60 19.11 11.94
C ILE A 753 0.60 18.27 11.48
N GLY A 754 1.47 18.82 10.62
CA GLY A 754 2.64 18.10 10.09
C GLY A 754 3.65 17.67 11.15
N SER A 755 3.74 18.41 12.27
CA SER A 755 4.66 18.13 13.37
C SER A 755 4.12 17.12 14.42
N ARG A 756 2.85 16.70 14.33
CA ARG A 756 2.22 15.83 15.36
C ARG A 756 2.88 14.46 15.50
N THR A 757 3.25 13.82 14.39
CA THR A 757 3.92 12.51 14.41
C THR A 757 5.29 12.59 15.09
N GLU A 758 6.05 13.67 14.83
CA GLU A 758 7.32 13.93 15.48
C GLU A 758 7.15 14.23 16.97
N ALA A 759 6.15 15.04 17.34
CA ALA A 759 5.81 15.31 18.73
C ALA A 759 5.47 14.01 19.50
N PHE A 760 4.73 13.08 18.87
CA PHE A 760 4.42 11.78 19.45
C PHE A 760 5.68 10.96 19.74
N LYS A 761 6.58 10.83 18.76
CA LYS A 761 7.87 10.14 18.95
C LYS A 761 8.71 10.77 20.06
N GLN A 762 8.78 12.10 20.09
CA GLN A 762 9.54 12.82 21.10
C GLN A 762 9.00 12.57 22.51
N GLN A 763 7.67 12.60 22.69
CA GLN A 763 7.05 12.26 23.97
C GLN A 763 7.43 10.83 24.40
N ILE A 764 7.39 9.84 23.49
CA ILE A 764 7.79 8.46 23.80
C ILE A 764 9.28 8.40 24.16
N ALA A 765 10.14 9.05 23.40
CA ALA A 765 11.58 9.09 23.66
C ALA A 765 11.90 9.66 25.06
N VAL A 766 11.19 10.70 25.49
CA VAL A 766 11.36 11.29 26.83
C VAL A 766 10.79 10.38 27.93
N ALA A 767 9.65 9.71 27.68
CA ALA A 767 9.08 8.75 28.63
C ALA A 767 10.02 7.57 28.90
N PHE A 768 10.79 7.16 27.89
CA PHE A 768 11.80 6.11 27.98
C PHE A 768 13.23 6.65 27.88
N ALA A 769 13.49 7.81 28.48
CA ALA A 769 14.81 8.45 28.45
C ALA A 769 15.93 7.47 28.81
N GLY A 770 16.92 7.34 27.92
CA GLY A 770 18.04 6.40 28.04
C GLY A 770 17.75 4.95 27.61
N ALA A 771 16.48 4.53 27.57
CA ALA A 771 16.07 3.20 27.13
C ALA A 771 15.76 3.11 25.62
N ILE A 772 15.41 4.25 24.98
CA ILE A 772 15.30 4.39 23.53
C ILE A 772 16.55 5.11 23.01
N GLY A 773 17.15 4.60 21.94
CA GLY A 773 18.23 5.30 21.23
C GLY A 773 17.71 6.50 20.43
N GLN A 774 18.55 7.51 20.20
CA GLN A 774 18.22 8.52 19.20
C GLN A 774 18.23 7.89 17.81
N GLU A 775 17.45 8.42 16.87
CA GLU A 775 17.50 7.94 15.48
C GLU A 775 18.95 8.02 14.96
N GLY A 776 19.45 6.92 14.40
CA GLY A 776 20.86 6.74 14.04
C GLY A 776 21.69 5.97 15.08
N ASP A 777 21.25 5.84 16.34
CA ASP A 777 21.95 5.07 17.38
C ASP A 777 22.11 3.58 17.03
N GLU A 778 21.34 3.05 16.07
CA GLU A 778 21.60 1.73 15.51
C GLU A 778 23.00 1.61 14.85
N ILE A 779 23.62 2.74 14.52
CA ILE A 779 25.00 2.84 14.05
C ILE A 779 25.91 3.01 15.26
N LEU A 780 26.52 1.90 15.67
CA LEU A 780 27.40 1.82 16.83
C LEU A 780 28.76 2.46 16.57
N ALA A 781 29.27 2.32 15.35
CA ALA A 781 30.55 2.88 14.93
C ALA A 781 30.56 3.11 13.42
N ALA A 782 31.23 4.18 13.00
CA ALA A 782 31.59 4.43 11.61
C ALA A 782 33.04 4.91 11.58
N ALA A 783 33.84 4.37 10.67
CA ALA A 783 35.23 4.79 10.51
C ALA A 783 35.61 4.81 9.04
N TRP A 784 36.35 5.84 8.64
CA TRP A 784 36.86 5.98 7.29
C TRP A 784 38.39 5.91 7.31
N ASP A 785 38.96 4.99 6.52
CA ASP A 785 40.41 4.84 6.35
C ASP A 785 40.76 4.78 4.86
N GLY A 786 41.32 5.87 4.33
CA GLY A 786 41.64 6.00 2.90
C GLY A 786 40.40 5.90 2.01
N THR A 787 40.17 4.74 1.41
CA THR A 787 38.97 4.43 0.62
C THR A 787 38.05 3.40 1.30
N ALA A 788 38.41 2.87 2.47
CA ALA A 788 37.61 1.90 3.19
C ALA A 788 36.69 2.57 4.21
N LEU A 789 35.41 2.24 4.16
CA LEU A 789 34.40 2.60 5.16
C LEU A 789 34.02 1.36 5.96
N SER A 790 34.14 1.44 7.28
CA SER A 790 33.61 0.45 8.21
C SER A 790 32.37 1.01 8.90
N LEU A 791 31.25 0.29 8.83
CA LEU A 791 29.99 0.60 9.52
C LEU A 791 29.62 -0.55 10.44
N THR A 792 29.34 -0.29 11.71
CA THR A 792 28.84 -1.29 12.66
C THR A 792 27.38 -1.00 13.00
N LEU A 793 26.48 -1.93 12.67
CA LEU A 793 25.04 -1.80 12.82
C LEU A 793 24.52 -2.78 13.86
N SER A 794 23.78 -2.30 14.86
CA SER A 794 23.13 -3.15 15.86
C SER A 794 21.99 -3.96 15.24
N VAL A 795 21.84 -5.22 15.66
CA VAL A 795 20.79 -6.14 15.19
C VAL A 795 19.97 -6.70 16.36
N LEU A 796 18.71 -7.05 16.10
CA LEU A 796 17.77 -7.52 17.13
C LEU A 796 17.97 -8.97 17.54
N ALA A 797 18.60 -9.79 16.69
CA ALA A 797 18.77 -11.22 16.89
C ALA A 797 20.13 -11.69 16.36
N PRO A 798 20.65 -12.85 16.82
CA PRO A 798 21.87 -13.44 16.27
C PRO A 798 21.78 -13.67 14.76
N VAL A 799 22.88 -13.39 14.05
CA VAL A 799 22.94 -13.50 12.59
C VAL A 799 23.80 -14.69 12.20
N THR A 800 23.29 -15.51 11.28
CA THR A 800 24.01 -16.67 10.76
C THR A 800 25.00 -16.29 9.66
N SER A 801 26.02 -17.12 9.43
CA SER A 801 27.02 -16.89 8.38
C SER A 801 26.42 -16.82 6.97
N ASP A 802 25.38 -17.61 6.69
CA ASP A 802 24.65 -17.56 5.41
C ASP A 802 23.96 -16.22 5.18
N GLN A 803 23.37 -15.65 6.24
CA GLN A 803 22.75 -14.33 6.17
C GLN A 803 23.80 -13.24 5.92
N CYS A 804 24.95 -13.28 6.60
CA CYS A 804 26.05 -12.35 6.37
C CYS A 804 26.57 -12.43 4.92
N GLN A 805 26.83 -13.64 4.42
CA GLN A 805 27.24 -13.84 3.03
C GLN A 805 26.18 -13.31 2.06
N GLY A 806 24.91 -13.50 2.39
CA GLY A 806 23.81 -13.00 1.61
C GLY A 806 23.72 -11.47 1.52
N ILE A 807 24.14 -10.76 2.56
CA ILE A 807 24.27 -9.30 2.57
C ILE A 807 25.47 -8.89 1.70
N VAL A 808 26.60 -9.59 1.83
CA VAL A 808 27.79 -9.38 0.99
C VAL A 808 27.46 -9.51 -0.49
N ASP A 809 26.78 -10.58 -0.89
CA ASP A 809 26.42 -10.85 -2.29
C ASP A 809 25.62 -9.69 -2.91
N ARG A 810 24.77 -9.05 -2.10
CA ARG A 810 23.91 -7.94 -2.52
C ARG A 810 24.62 -6.59 -2.48
N LEU A 811 25.47 -6.32 -1.50
CA LEU A 811 26.25 -5.09 -1.46
C LEU A 811 27.36 -5.08 -2.51
N SER A 812 27.89 -6.26 -2.87
CA SER A 812 28.91 -6.42 -3.91
C SER A 812 28.42 -6.04 -5.31
N SER A 813 27.10 -5.89 -5.53
CA SER A 813 26.56 -5.41 -6.80
C SER A 813 26.65 -3.88 -6.97
N ARG A 814 27.08 -3.14 -5.95
CA ARG A 814 27.21 -1.68 -6.02
C ARG A 814 28.49 -1.25 -6.77
N PRO A 815 28.41 -0.26 -7.69
CA PRO A 815 29.53 0.22 -8.52
C PRO A 815 30.71 0.72 -7.70
N GLU A 816 30.33 1.43 -6.64
CA GLU A 816 31.21 2.32 -5.89
C GLU A 816 32.16 1.51 -5.00
N LEU A 817 31.81 0.25 -4.73
CA LEU A 817 32.55 -0.68 -3.88
C LEU A 817 33.45 -1.59 -4.72
N ALA A 818 34.73 -1.64 -4.36
CA ALA A 818 35.74 -2.57 -4.85
C ALA A 818 35.58 -3.95 -4.20
N SER A 819 35.29 -3.98 -2.90
CA SER A 819 35.01 -5.18 -2.12
C SER A 819 34.11 -4.86 -0.94
N VAL A 820 33.38 -5.87 -0.47
CA VAL A 820 32.54 -5.78 0.73
C VAL A 820 32.76 -7.01 1.60
N ALA A 821 32.87 -6.83 2.90
CA ALA A 821 32.83 -7.89 3.89
C ALA A 821 31.78 -7.58 4.95
N VAL A 822 31.09 -8.61 5.45
CA VAL A 822 30.11 -8.48 6.53
C VAL A 822 30.38 -9.54 7.59
N ASP A 823 30.68 -9.09 8.80
CA ASP A 823 30.99 -9.94 9.95
C ASP A 823 29.94 -9.77 11.05
N TYR A 824 29.55 -10.86 11.71
CA TYR A 824 28.69 -10.78 12.89
C TYR A 824 29.55 -10.68 14.16
N LEU A 825 29.35 -9.60 14.92
CA LEU A 825 29.99 -9.33 16.20
C LEU A 825 29.07 -9.79 17.33
N ALA A 826 29.27 -11.03 17.81
CA ALA A 826 28.40 -11.65 18.81
C ALA A 826 28.30 -10.87 20.13
N GLU A 827 29.43 -10.32 20.61
CA GLU A 827 29.48 -9.56 21.88
C GLU A 827 28.67 -8.25 21.82
N GLN A 828 28.63 -7.61 20.66
CA GLN A 828 27.91 -6.35 20.46
C GLN A 828 26.51 -6.55 19.87
N GLN A 829 26.15 -7.80 19.56
CA GLN A 829 24.95 -8.15 18.81
C GLN A 829 24.76 -7.23 17.60
N ALA A 830 25.80 -7.16 16.77
CA ALA A 830 25.92 -6.21 15.67
C ALA A 830 26.51 -6.87 14.41
N ILE A 831 26.22 -6.31 13.24
CA ILE A 831 26.91 -6.64 12.00
C ILE A 831 27.89 -5.53 11.65
N ARG A 832 29.11 -5.88 11.28
CA ARG A 832 30.11 -4.95 10.76
C ARG A 832 30.18 -5.08 9.25
N VAL A 833 29.90 -4.00 8.54
CA VAL A 833 29.95 -3.89 7.09
C VAL A 833 31.20 -3.08 6.72
N ASN A 834 32.16 -3.73 6.07
CA ASN A 834 33.37 -3.09 5.56
C ASN A 834 33.24 -2.96 4.05
N GLY A 835 33.12 -1.74 3.54
CA GLY A 835 33.08 -1.44 2.11
C GLY A 835 34.34 -0.70 1.69
N ALA A 836 35.15 -1.29 0.82
CA ALA A 836 36.26 -0.58 0.18
C ALA A 836 35.75 0.13 -1.06
N TYR A 837 35.83 1.46 -1.12
CA TYR A 837 35.45 2.25 -2.28
C TYR A 837 36.54 2.23 -3.35
N ARG A 838 36.13 2.25 -4.62
CA ARG A 838 37.06 2.28 -5.76
C ARG A 838 37.74 3.64 -5.93
N ASP A 839 36.98 4.71 -5.70
CA ASP A 839 37.40 6.10 -5.82
C ASP A 839 36.94 6.90 -4.59
N LYS A 840 37.55 8.07 -4.34
CA LYS A 840 37.09 8.96 -3.27
C LYS A 840 35.68 9.47 -3.58
N PRO A 841 34.73 9.42 -2.63
CA PRO A 841 33.37 9.88 -2.86
C PRO A 841 33.32 11.35 -3.30
N ALA A 842 32.52 11.64 -4.32
CA ALA A 842 32.27 13.02 -4.76
C ALA A 842 31.14 13.66 -3.93
N PRO A 843 31.20 14.96 -3.62
CA PRO A 843 30.09 15.67 -2.98
C PRO A 843 28.84 15.58 -3.87
N ARG A 844 27.69 15.27 -3.27
CA ARG A 844 26.38 15.35 -3.94
C ARG A 844 25.58 16.48 -3.31
N ALA A 845 24.91 17.28 -4.13
CA ALA A 845 24.01 18.33 -3.66
C ALA A 845 22.73 17.73 -3.06
N ALA A 846 22.13 18.49 -2.13
CA ALA A 846 20.80 18.25 -1.56
C ALA A 846 20.61 16.98 -0.71
N PHE A 847 21.50 16.74 0.25
CA PHE A 847 21.20 15.83 1.36
C PHE A 847 20.58 16.63 2.51
N ASP A 848 19.46 16.16 3.07
CA ASP A 848 18.79 16.87 4.17
C ASP A 848 19.70 16.85 5.40
N ALA A 849 20.23 18.02 5.77
CA ALA A 849 21.10 18.16 6.94
C ALA A 849 20.37 17.83 8.26
N ASN A 850 19.03 17.77 8.24
CA ASN A 850 18.22 17.37 9.39
C ASN A 850 18.00 15.85 9.49
N ASP A 851 18.54 15.05 8.56
CA ASP A 851 18.47 13.59 8.66
C ASP A 851 19.31 13.11 9.87
N ALA A 852 18.65 12.43 10.81
CA ALA A 852 19.27 11.99 12.05
C ALA A 852 20.40 10.97 11.83
N VAL A 853 20.29 10.13 10.80
CA VAL A 853 21.31 9.13 10.44
C VAL A 853 22.53 9.83 9.85
N ALA A 854 22.33 10.80 8.95
CA ALA A 854 23.42 11.59 8.39
C ALA A 854 24.15 12.41 9.47
N SER A 855 23.39 13.03 10.39
CA SER A 855 23.96 13.74 11.54
C SER A 855 24.78 12.82 12.45
N ARG A 856 24.27 11.62 12.74
CA ARG A 856 24.99 10.60 13.52
C ARG A 856 26.28 10.15 12.83
N LEU A 857 26.24 9.90 11.54
CA LEU A 857 27.41 9.50 10.76
C LEU A 857 28.46 10.62 10.67
N GLY A 858 28.03 11.88 10.53
CA GLY A 858 28.92 13.04 10.59
C GLY A 858 29.70 13.12 11.92
N LYS A 859 29.02 12.86 13.04
CA LYS A 859 29.65 12.78 14.36
C LYS A 859 30.62 11.61 14.50
N LEU A 860 30.23 10.42 14.06
CA LEU A 860 31.07 9.22 14.18
C LEU A 860 32.33 9.29 13.29
N LEU A 861 32.25 9.99 12.16
CA LEU A 861 33.38 10.18 11.24
C LEU A 861 34.26 11.38 11.60
N ASP A 862 33.97 12.09 12.69
CA ASP A 862 34.70 13.30 13.15
C ASP A 862 34.75 14.41 12.08
N ARG A 863 33.62 14.66 11.39
CA ARG A 863 33.51 15.64 10.30
C ARG A 863 32.54 16.79 10.63
N GLU A 864 32.34 17.13 11.90
CA GLU A 864 31.58 18.33 12.29
C GLU A 864 32.34 19.61 11.88
N GLY A 865 31.67 20.54 11.19
CA GLY A 865 32.25 21.85 10.84
C GLY A 865 31.92 22.39 9.44
N LEU A 866 31.16 21.68 8.62
CA LEU A 866 30.66 22.21 7.34
C LEU A 866 29.42 23.09 7.56
N PRO A 867 29.27 24.20 6.80
CA PRO A 867 28.14 25.12 6.93
C PRO A 867 26.78 24.41 6.71
N PRO A 868 25.68 24.93 7.29
CA PRO A 868 24.36 24.33 7.16
C PRO A 868 23.94 24.26 5.68
N GLY A 869 23.80 23.03 5.15
CA GLY A 869 23.38 22.78 3.77
C GLY A 869 24.29 21.85 2.95
N GLU A 870 25.51 21.55 3.42
CA GLU A 870 26.44 20.66 2.72
C GLU A 870 26.98 19.57 3.65
N LEU A 871 26.45 18.35 3.54
CA LEU A 871 27.04 17.16 4.15
C LEU A 871 28.31 16.77 3.37
N SER A 872 29.38 16.36 4.06
CA SER A 872 30.59 15.92 3.38
C SER A 872 30.30 14.73 2.46
N ALA A 873 31.02 14.61 1.34
CA ALA A 873 30.88 13.49 0.42
C ALA A 873 30.98 12.11 1.11
N GLU A 874 31.80 12.03 2.16
CA GLU A 874 32.01 10.84 2.98
C GLU A 874 30.79 10.50 3.83
N VAL A 875 30.10 11.50 4.41
CA VAL A 875 28.86 11.30 5.18
C VAL A 875 27.72 10.88 4.26
N THR A 876 27.62 11.48 3.08
CA THR A 876 26.64 11.07 2.06
C THR A 876 26.88 9.61 1.64
N ALA A 877 28.12 9.25 1.31
CA ALA A 877 28.49 7.87 0.95
C ALA A 877 28.22 6.88 2.09
N ALA A 878 28.51 7.28 3.33
CA ALA A 878 28.23 6.45 4.50
C ALA A 878 26.72 6.25 4.73
N THR A 879 25.91 7.28 4.51
CA THR A 879 24.45 7.20 4.65
C THR A 879 23.84 6.31 3.57
N GLU A 880 24.38 6.36 2.35
CA GLU A 880 24.00 5.45 1.27
C GLU A 880 24.40 4.01 1.53
N LEU A 881 25.60 3.75 2.06
CA LEU A 881 26.04 2.41 2.43
C LEU A 881 25.21 1.87 3.59
N TYR A 882 24.91 2.68 4.61
CA TYR A 882 23.98 2.33 5.69
C TYR A 882 22.62 1.92 5.13
N SER A 883 22.04 2.73 4.24
CA SER A 883 20.73 2.46 3.65
C SER A 883 20.75 1.17 2.84
N ALA A 884 21.80 0.95 2.05
CA ALA A 884 21.98 -0.26 1.26
C ALA A 884 22.17 -1.51 2.14
N ALA A 885 22.98 -1.41 3.20
CA ALA A 885 23.23 -2.49 4.14
C ALA A 885 21.97 -2.84 4.92
N SER A 886 21.22 -1.84 5.39
CA SER A 886 19.92 -2.04 6.05
C SER A 886 18.92 -2.74 5.14
N ASN A 887 18.85 -2.37 3.86
CA ASN A 887 17.96 -3.01 2.88
C ASN A 887 18.43 -4.43 2.55
N ALA A 888 19.73 -4.67 2.43
CA ALA A 888 20.27 -6.00 2.18
C ALA A 888 20.05 -6.94 3.37
N ALA A 889 20.27 -6.46 4.60
CA ALA A 889 19.97 -7.15 5.85
C ALA A 889 18.49 -7.57 5.92
N ALA A 890 17.59 -6.63 5.59
CA ALA A 890 16.14 -6.85 5.54
C ALA A 890 15.66 -7.78 4.42
N THR A 891 16.54 -8.26 3.54
CA THR A 891 16.20 -9.30 2.55
C THR A 891 16.80 -10.65 2.89
N ARG A 892 17.62 -10.67 3.94
CA ARG A 892 18.26 -11.85 4.52
C ARG A 892 17.76 -12.10 5.93
N ARG A 893 16.61 -11.54 6.33
CA ARG A 893 15.94 -11.81 7.61
C ARG A 893 16.73 -11.28 8.80
N VAL A 894 17.52 -10.24 8.56
CA VAL A 894 18.32 -9.58 9.59
C VAL A 894 17.68 -8.25 9.93
N SER A 895 17.19 -8.14 11.16
CA SER A 895 16.56 -6.91 11.65
C SER A 895 17.56 -6.00 12.31
N VAL A 896 17.81 -4.87 11.67
CA VAL A 896 18.59 -3.76 12.24
C VAL A 896 17.75 -3.11 13.35
N ALA A 897 18.37 -2.83 14.50
CA ALA A 897 17.71 -2.34 15.70
C ALA A 897 17.39 -0.83 15.64
N LYS A 898 16.60 -0.42 14.64
CA LYS A 898 16.20 0.99 14.46
C LYS A 898 15.28 1.44 15.61
N PRO A 899 15.54 2.57 16.28
CA PRO A 899 14.74 3.02 17.43
C PRO A 899 13.24 3.17 17.12
N PHE A 900 12.91 3.70 15.94
CA PHE A 900 11.54 3.82 15.45
C PHE A 900 11.43 3.15 14.08
N PRO A 901 11.15 1.84 13.99
CA PRO A 901 11.19 1.13 12.71
C PRO A 901 9.90 1.31 11.90
N SER A 902 8.80 1.77 12.51
CA SER A 902 7.53 2.07 11.84
C SER A 902 6.84 3.27 12.47
N THR A 903 6.21 4.09 11.63
CA THR A 903 5.37 5.23 12.05
C THR A 903 4.19 5.37 11.12
N GLU A 904 3.01 5.64 11.68
CA GLU A 904 1.77 5.81 10.94
C GLU A 904 1.03 7.04 11.46
N HIS A 905 0.47 7.81 10.53
CA HIS A 905 -0.39 8.94 10.82
C HIS A 905 -1.69 8.81 10.05
N PHE A 906 -2.80 8.95 10.77
CA PHE A 906 -4.15 8.94 10.22
C PHE A 906 -4.86 10.24 10.59
N SER A 907 -5.29 10.99 9.58
CA SER A 907 -6.12 12.18 9.80
C SER A 907 -7.48 11.82 10.38
N GLY A 908 -7.99 12.67 11.28
CA GLY A 908 -9.32 12.50 11.89
C GLY A 908 -10.44 12.59 10.86
N GLN A 909 -10.22 13.33 9.76
CA GLN A 909 -11.18 13.41 8.65
C GLN A 909 -11.35 12.09 7.91
N VAL A 910 -10.25 11.41 7.56
CA VAL A 910 -10.30 10.10 6.91
C VAL A 910 -10.92 9.08 7.85
N ALA A 911 -10.50 9.10 9.11
CA ALA A 911 -10.96 8.14 10.10
C ALA A 911 -12.49 8.20 10.30
N GLY A 912 -13.06 9.41 10.34
CA GLY A 912 -14.51 9.61 10.37
C GLY A 912 -15.23 9.04 9.15
N GLN A 913 -14.67 9.21 7.94
CA GLN A 913 -15.25 8.63 6.71
C GLN A 913 -15.14 7.10 6.70
N MET A 914 -14.01 6.55 7.14
CA MET A 914 -13.79 5.11 7.23
C MET A 914 -14.79 4.45 8.19
N LYS A 915 -15.09 5.09 9.33
CA LYS A 915 -16.07 4.59 10.30
C LYS A 915 -17.45 4.40 9.69
N TRP A 916 -17.93 5.39 8.93
CA TRP A 916 -19.21 5.31 8.24
C TRP A 916 -19.21 4.28 7.12
N ARG A 917 -18.13 4.17 6.34
CA ARG A 917 -18.01 3.15 5.30
C ARG A 917 -18.05 1.74 5.86
N ALA A 918 -17.34 1.50 6.97
CA ALA A 918 -17.39 0.23 7.67
C ALA A 918 -18.81 -0.11 8.15
N PHE A 919 -19.50 0.85 8.76
CA PHE A 919 -20.90 0.69 9.17
C PHE A 919 -21.81 0.34 7.99
N PHE A 920 -21.73 1.10 6.88
CA PHE A 920 -22.52 0.83 5.68
C PHE A 920 -22.17 -0.51 5.03
N ALA A 921 -20.91 -0.94 5.06
CA ALA A 921 -20.51 -2.26 4.55
C ALA A 921 -21.17 -3.39 5.34
N ILE A 922 -21.16 -3.31 6.68
CA ILE A 922 -21.84 -4.28 7.55
C ILE A 922 -23.34 -4.28 7.29
N LEU A 923 -23.97 -3.10 7.25
CA LEU A 923 -25.41 -2.96 7.02
C LEU A 923 -25.81 -3.51 5.64
N LEU A 924 -25.07 -3.14 4.59
CA LEU A 924 -25.31 -3.62 3.23
C LEU A 924 -25.11 -5.14 3.14
N SER A 925 -24.11 -5.69 3.83
CA SER A 925 -23.88 -7.13 3.91
C SER A 925 -25.06 -7.86 4.56
N LEU A 926 -25.58 -7.35 5.67
CA LEU A 926 -26.76 -7.92 6.34
C LEU A 926 -28.00 -7.85 5.44
N LEU A 927 -28.23 -6.72 4.75
CA LEU A 927 -29.34 -6.55 3.82
C LEU A 927 -29.23 -7.46 2.59
N ALA A 928 -28.03 -7.60 2.01
CA ALA A 928 -27.79 -8.47 0.86
C ALA A 928 -28.03 -9.95 1.22
N ILE A 929 -27.60 -10.38 2.40
CA ILE A 929 -27.89 -11.74 2.88
C ILE A 929 -29.38 -11.90 3.19
N LEU A 930 -30.03 -10.92 3.83
CA LEU A 930 -31.48 -10.96 4.04
C LEU A 930 -32.21 -11.14 2.70
N ALA A 931 -31.86 -10.37 1.68
CA ALA A 931 -32.46 -10.46 0.35
C ALA A 931 -32.23 -11.84 -0.27
N TYR A 932 -31.01 -12.38 -0.17
CA TYR A 932 -30.69 -13.72 -0.64
C TYR A 932 -31.50 -14.80 0.09
N VAL A 933 -31.51 -14.80 1.42
CA VAL A 933 -32.23 -15.81 2.22
C VAL A 933 -33.74 -15.68 2.01
N ALA A 934 -34.29 -14.46 1.90
CA ALA A 934 -35.70 -14.24 1.62
C ALA A 934 -36.12 -14.72 0.21
N ALA A 935 -35.22 -14.65 -0.77
CA ALA A 935 -35.46 -15.21 -2.11
C ALA A 935 -35.32 -16.75 -2.13
N ARG A 936 -34.40 -17.29 -1.33
CA ARG A 936 -34.03 -18.71 -1.33
C ARG A 936 -34.91 -19.58 -0.41
N PHE A 937 -35.41 -19.01 0.68
CA PHE A 937 -36.20 -19.67 1.71
C PHE A 937 -37.54 -18.95 1.91
N GLU A 938 -38.50 -19.62 2.56
CA GLU A 938 -39.69 -18.91 2.96
C GLU A 938 -39.37 -17.76 3.91
N PHE A 939 -40.20 -16.71 3.86
CA PHE A 939 -40.02 -15.49 4.65
C PHE A 939 -39.75 -15.74 6.14
N ARG A 940 -40.35 -16.77 6.74
CA ARG A 940 -40.15 -17.14 8.16
C ARG A 940 -38.74 -17.67 8.45
N PHE A 941 -38.20 -18.51 7.57
CA PHE A 941 -36.81 -18.93 7.66
C PHE A 941 -35.88 -17.72 7.44
N GLY A 942 -36.22 -16.84 6.49
CA GLY A 942 -35.52 -15.57 6.29
C GLY A 942 -35.37 -14.72 7.55
N ILE A 943 -36.48 -14.44 8.25
CA ILE A 943 -36.45 -13.66 9.49
C ILE A 943 -35.64 -14.37 10.58
N GLY A 944 -35.83 -15.69 10.73
CA GLY A 944 -35.10 -16.47 11.73
C GLY A 944 -33.59 -16.42 11.55
N ALA A 945 -33.12 -16.56 10.31
CA ALA A 945 -31.71 -16.44 9.96
C ALA A 945 -31.17 -15.03 10.23
N VAL A 946 -31.91 -13.98 9.86
CA VAL A 946 -31.43 -12.61 10.02
C VAL A 946 -31.38 -12.17 11.48
N LEU A 947 -32.36 -12.58 12.30
CA LEU A 947 -32.30 -12.32 13.74
C LEU A 947 -31.11 -13.02 14.40
N ALA A 948 -30.80 -14.25 13.98
CA ALA A 948 -29.59 -14.95 14.44
C ALA A 948 -28.30 -14.23 14.00
N LEU A 949 -28.22 -13.76 12.76
CA LEU A 949 -27.07 -12.99 12.28
C LEU A 949 -26.86 -11.67 13.01
N VAL A 950 -27.94 -10.91 13.23
CA VAL A 950 -27.88 -9.66 14.01
C VAL A 950 -27.40 -9.95 15.43
N HIS A 951 -27.91 -11.03 16.04
CA HIS A 951 -27.43 -11.51 17.32
C HIS A 951 -25.93 -11.82 17.31
N ASP A 952 -25.43 -12.56 16.31
CA ASP A 952 -24.03 -13.00 16.28
C ASP A 952 -23.06 -11.84 16.14
N VAL A 953 -23.40 -10.87 15.28
CA VAL A 953 -22.60 -9.64 15.11
C VAL A 953 -22.62 -8.82 16.38
N ALA A 954 -23.79 -8.62 17.00
CA ALA A 954 -23.93 -7.87 18.25
C ALA A 954 -23.17 -8.51 19.41
N LEU A 955 -23.30 -9.83 19.58
CA LEU A 955 -22.62 -10.59 20.62
C LEU A 955 -21.10 -10.55 20.41
N THR A 956 -20.64 -10.69 19.17
CA THR A 956 -19.21 -10.58 18.84
C THR A 956 -18.67 -9.19 19.18
N ILE A 957 -19.34 -8.11 18.75
CA ILE A 957 -18.96 -6.72 19.08
C ILE A 957 -18.92 -6.49 20.60
N GLY A 958 -19.90 -7.03 21.32
CA GLY A 958 -19.96 -6.96 22.77
C GLY A 958 -18.78 -7.66 23.44
N ILE A 959 -18.49 -8.90 23.07
CA ILE A 959 -17.39 -9.69 23.65
C ILE A 959 -16.03 -9.04 23.36
N ILE A 960 -15.77 -8.61 22.12
CA ILE A 960 -14.48 -7.97 21.79
C ILE A 960 -14.30 -6.65 22.55
N SER A 961 -15.38 -5.89 22.76
CA SER A 961 -15.36 -4.65 23.56
C SER A 961 -15.07 -4.92 25.05
N VAL A 962 -15.63 -6.00 25.61
CA VAL A 962 -15.35 -6.44 26.99
C VAL A 962 -13.89 -6.86 27.16
N ILE A 963 -13.34 -7.59 26.20
CA ILE A 963 -11.93 -8.04 26.21
C ILE A 963 -10.95 -6.89 25.93
N GLY A 964 -11.44 -5.73 25.48
CA GLY A 964 -10.62 -4.56 25.19
C GLY A 964 -9.98 -4.56 23.80
N ILE A 965 -10.49 -5.38 22.88
CA ILE A 965 -10.12 -5.33 21.46
C ILE A 965 -10.83 -4.13 20.85
N ARG A 966 -10.06 -3.17 20.34
CA ARG A 966 -10.59 -2.00 19.62
C ARG A 966 -10.93 -2.39 18.18
N MET A 967 -11.98 -1.81 17.64
CA MET A 967 -12.34 -1.99 16.24
C MET A 967 -11.37 -1.20 15.36
N ASP A 968 -10.69 -1.91 14.47
CA ASP A 968 -9.88 -1.38 13.37
C ASP A 968 -10.44 -1.91 12.03
N LEU A 969 -9.79 -1.56 10.92
CA LEU A 969 -10.20 -2.03 9.59
C LEU A 969 -10.16 -3.57 9.48
N SER A 970 -9.26 -4.24 10.19
CA SER A 970 -9.16 -5.70 10.20
C SER A 970 -10.33 -6.35 10.96
N VAL A 971 -10.73 -5.81 12.11
CA VAL A 971 -11.90 -6.27 12.87
C VAL A 971 -13.17 -6.14 12.04
N VAL A 972 -13.32 -5.07 11.26
CA VAL A 972 -14.46 -4.95 10.33
C VAL A 972 -14.44 -6.04 9.27
N ALA A 973 -13.28 -6.34 8.67
CA ALA A 973 -13.14 -7.46 7.74
C ALA A 973 -13.51 -8.81 8.37
N ALA A 974 -13.12 -9.03 9.63
CA ALA A 974 -13.52 -10.20 10.40
C ALA A 974 -15.03 -10.27 10.61
N LEU A 975 -15.69 -9.16 10.99
CA LEU A 975 -17.15 -9.10 11.15
C LEU A 975 -17.90 -9.42 9.85
N LEU A 976 -17.49 -8.86 8.70
CA LEU A 976 -18.09 -9.21 7.41
C LEU A 976 -17.88 -10.69 7.04
N THR A 977 -16.75 -11.26 7.42
CA THR A 977 -16.47 -12.68 7.21
C THR A 977 -17.35 -13.57 8.11
N ILE A 978 -17.55 -13.20 9.37
CA ILE A 978 -18.44 -13.89 10.31
C ILE A 978 -19.88 -13.88 9.79
N ILE A 979 -20.34 -12.77 9.23
CA ILE A 979 -21.68 -12.66 8.64
C ILE A 979 -21.89 -13.72 7.55
N GLY A 980 -20.89 -13.94 6.68
CA GLY A 980 -20.93 -14.99 5.66
C GLY A 980 -20.79 -16.41 6.22
N TYR A 981 -19.95 -16.59 7.24
CA TYR A 981 -19.72 -17.92 7.83
C TYR A 981 -20.87 -18.38 8.73
N SER A 982 -21.43 -17.51 9.57
CA SER A 982 -22.52 -17.87 10.48
C SER A 982 -23.81 -18.24 9.71
N ILE A 983 -24.08 -17.54 8.60
CA ILE A 983 -25.25 -17.86 7.78
C ILE A 983 -25.12 -19.24 7.12
N ASN A 984 -23.90 -19.69 6.80
CA ASN A 984 -23.66 -21.00 6.21
C ASN A 984 -24.23 -22.12 7.09
N GLU A 985 -23.86 -22.17 8.38
CA GLU A 985 -24.36 -23.20 9.31
C GLU A 985 -25.89 -23.11 9.49
N THR A 986 -26.45 -21.90 9.48
CA THR A 986 -27.90 -21.69 9.57
C THR A 986 -28.64 -22.22 8.32
N ILE A 987 -28.14 -21.92 7.12
CA ILE A 987 -28.70 -22.40 5.84
C ILE A 987 -28.72 -23.93 5.79
N VAL A 988 -27.65 -24.55 6.27
CA VAL A 988 -27.50 -26.01 6.33
C VAL A 988 -28.54 -26.64 7.24
N ASN A 989 -28.71 -26.10 8.44
CA ASN A 989 -29.71 -26.58 9.39
C ASN A 989 -31.11 -26.41 8.81
N PHE A 990 -31.39 -25.28 8.17
CA PHE A 990 -32.69 -24.98 7.56
C PHE A 990 -33.02 -25.88 6.38
N ASP A 991 -32.04 -26.13 5.51
CA ASP A 991 -32.20 -27.05 4.39
C ASP A 991 -32.51 -28.47 4.89
N ARG A 992 -31.83 -28.91 5.96
CA ARG A 992 -32.13 -30.21 6.60
C ARG A 992 -33.51 -30.24 7.27
N ILE A 993 -33.94 -29.17 7.93
CA ILE A 993 -35.30 -29.03 8.47
C ILE A 993 -36.33 -29.17 7.34
N ARG A 994 -36.15 -28.47 6.23
CA ARG A 994 -37.04 -28.55 5.06
C ARG A 994 -37.07 -29.95 4.44
N GLU A 995 -35.91 -30.61 4.34
CA GLU A 995 -35.80 -31.99 3.86
C GLU A 995 -36.59 -32.95 4.75
N ASN A 996 -36.40 -32.88 6.07
CA ASN A 996 -37.08 -33.77 7.01
C ASN A 996 -38.58 -33.51 7.13
N LEU A 997 -39.04 -32.26 7.01
CA LEU A 997 -40.47 -31.92 6.97
C LEU A 997 -41.19 -32.58 5.78
N ARG A 998 -40.48 -32.87 4.69
CA ARG A 998 -41.04 -33.56 3.51
C ARG A 998 -40.94 -35.09 3.62
N ARG A 999 -39.85 -35.59 4.19
CA ARG A 999 -39.58 -37.04 4.31
C ARG A 999 -40.33 -37.71 5.44
N HIS A 1000 -40.59 -36.97 6.52
CA HIS A 1000 -41.17 -37.49 7.74
C HIS A 1000 -42.41 -36.70 8.12
N ASN A 1001 -43.44 -37.39 8.58
CA ASN A 1001 -44.65 -36.78 9.11
C ASN A 1001 -44.50 -36.53 10.62
N LEU A 1002 -43.52 -35.70 11.00
CA LEU A 1002 -43.20 -35.35 12.38
C LEU A 1002 -43.68 -33.94 12.70
N SER A 1003 -43.86 -33.63 13.98
CA SER A 1003 -44.09 -32.24 14.41
C SER A 1003 -42.90 -31.36 14.05
N LEU A 1004 -43.11 -30.04 13.90
CA LEU A 1004 -42.01 -29.10 13.62
C LEU A 1004 -40.90 -29.19 14.71
N LYS A 1005 -41.30 -29.38 15.97
CA LYS A 1005 -40.38 -29.57 17.10
C LYS A 1005 -39.50 -30.81 16.94
N GLU A 1006 -40.10 -31.96 16.69
CA GLU A 1006 -39.36 -33.22 16.50
C GLU A 1006 -38.49 -33.16 15.25
N THR A 1007 -38.98 -32.49 14.20
CA THR A 1007 -38.24 -32.29 12.96
C THR A 1007 -36.98 -31.46 13.19
N ILE A 1008 -37.08 -30.36 13.94
CA ILE A 1008 -35.91 -29.54 14.31
C ILE A 1008 -34.90 -30.38 15.12
N ASN A 1009 -35.35 -31.11 16.14
CA ASN A 1009 -34.47 -31.96 16.95
C ASN A 1009 -33.75 -33.04 16.11
N LEU A 1010 -34.48 -33.68 15.18
CA LEU A 1010 -33.91 -34.67 14.27
C LEU A 1010 -32.89 -34.05 13.31
N SER A 1011 -33.25 -32.92 12.69
CA SER A 1011 -32.39 -32.23 11.73
C SER A 1011 -31.09 -31.73 12.37
N LEU A 1012 -31.16 -31.14 13.56
CA LEU A 1012 -29.97 -30.69 14.31
C LEU A 1012 -29.10 -31.88 14.73
N SER A 1013 -29.70 -32.99 15.17
CA SER A 1013 -28.95 -34.20 15.51
C SER A 1013 -28.16 -34.77 14.32
N GLN A 1014 -28.76 -34.74 13.12
CA GLN A 1014 -28.14 -35.24 11.89
C GLN A 1014 -27.03 -34.31 11.37
N THR A 1015 -27.18 -33.00 11.54
CA THR A 1015 -26.21 -31.99 11.06
C THR A 1015 -25.08 -31.71 12.05
N LEU A 1016 -25.26 -32.01 13.34
CA LEU A 1016 -24.28 -31.68 14.39
C LEU A 1016 -22.86 -32.16 14.07
N ALA A 1017 -22.70 -33.41 13.62
CA ALA A 1017 -21.39 -33.96 13.32
C ALA A 1017 -20.70 -33.14 12.23
N ARG A 1018 -21.44 -32.74 11.18
CA ARG A 1018 -20.93 -31.88 10.13
C ARG A 1018 -20.53 -30.52 10.70
N THR A 1019 -21.42 -29.83 11.40
CA THR A 1019 -21.18 -28.49 11.97
C THR A 1019 -19.97 -28.45 12.90
N VAL A 1020 -19.75 -29.50 13.71
CA VAL A 1020 -18.58 -29.61 14.59
C VAL A 1020 -17.28 -29.80 13.78
N LEU A 1021 -17.31 -30.60 12.70
CA LEU A 1021 -16.13 -30.87 11.88
C LEU A 1021 -15.76 -29.65 11.03
N THR A 1022 -16.74 -28.97 10.43
CA THR A 1022 -16.53 -27.75 9.61
C THR A 1022 -16.03 -26.59 10.45
N SER A 1023 -16.69 -26.31 11.58
CA SER A 1023 -16.26 -25.26 12.51
C SER A 1023 -14.92 -25.61 13.17
N GLY A 1024 -14.70 -26.89 13.48
CA GLY A 1024 -13.49 -27.38 14.14
C GLY A 1024 -12.21 -27.17 13.31
N THR A 1025 -12.24 -27.44 12.00
CA THR A 1025 -11.05 -27.23 11.14
C THR A 1025 -10.68 -25.75 11.02
N VAL A 1026 -11.69 -24.88 10.96
CA VAL A 1026 -11.47 -23.43 10.94
C VAL A 1026 -10.95 -22.94 12.29
N VAL A 1027 -11.54 -23.40 13.40
CA VAL A 1027 -11.08 -23.08 14.76
C VAL A 1027 -9.63 -23.51 14.99
N ILE A 1028 -9.23 -24.71 14.57
CA ILE A 1028 -7.82 -25.17 14.66
C ILE A 1028 -6.89 -24.20 13.91
N THR A 1029 -7.30 -23.76 12.73
CA THR A 1029 -6.55 -22.82 11.91
C THR A 1029 -6.43 -21.45 12.59
N LEU A 1030 -7.54 -20.94 13.15
CA LEU A 1030 -7.58 -19.67 13.84
C LEU A 1030 -6.80 -19.70 15.17
N ILE A 1031 -6.81 -20.81 15.90
CA ILE A 1031 -5.99 -20.97 17.10
C ILE A 1031 -4.50 -20.94 16.72
N ALA A 1032 -4.10 -21.66 15.66
CA ALA A 1032 -2.73 -21.58 15.17
C ALA A 1032 -2.38 -20.14 14.76
N LEU A 1033 -3.27 -19.45 14.05
CA LEU A 1033 -3.05 -18.06 13.66
C LEU A 1033 -2.99 -17.12 14.88
N LEU A 1034 -3.77 -17.36 15.93
CA LEU A 1034 -3.76 -16.57 17.16
C LEU A 1034 -2.47 -16.77 17.95
N MET A 1035 -1.97 -18.00 18.00
CA MET A 1035 -0.75 -18.35 18.73
C MET A 1035 0.53 -17.89 18.03
N PHE A 1036 0.51 -17.76 16.70
CA PHE A 1036 1.73 -17.62 15.91
C PHE A 1036 1.70 -16.45 14.90
N GLY A 1037 0.54 -15.86 14.60
CA GLY A 1037 0.27 -14.91 13.50
C GLY A 1037 0.89 -13.53 13.63
N GLY A 1038 1.45 -13.23 14.81
CA GLY A 1038 1.94 -11.90 15.15
C GLY A 1038 0.81 -10.96 15.56
N GLU A 1039 1.18 -9.86 16.23
CA GLU A 1039 0.24 -8.92 16.84
C GLU A 1039 -0.77 -8.35 15.83
N ALA A 1040 -0.32 -7.98 14.63
CA ALA A 1040 -1.16 -7.33 13.64
C ALA A 1040 -2.35 -8.20 13.18
N LEU A 1041 -2.33 -9.51 13.45
CA LEU A 1041 -3.42 -10.43 13.15
C LEU A 1041 -4.28 -10.79 14.37
N VAL A 1042 -3.89 -10.42 15.60
CA VAL A 1042 -4.61 -10.83 16.81
C VAL A 1042 -6.03 -10.26 16.86
N PRO A 1043 -6.28 -8.95 16.68
CA PRO A 1043 -7.65 -8.40 16.70
C PRO A 1043 -8.56 -9.07 15.67
N PHE A 1044 -8.05 -9.23 14.44
CA PHE A 1044 -8.73 -9.94 13.35
C PHE A 1044 -9.07 -11.39 13.72
N THR A 1045 -8.07 -12.16 14.14
CA THR A 1045 -8.20 -13.61 14.37
C THR A 1045 -9.06 -13.91 15.59
N ALA A 1046 -8.89 -13.14 16.68
CA ALA A 1046 -9.70 -13.27 17.88
C ALA A 1046 -11.17 -12.94 17.60
N THR A 1047 -11.43 -11.86 16.85
CA THR A 1047 -12.80 -11.51 16.42
C THR A 1047 -13.43 -12.64 15.61
N LEU A 1048 -12.72 -13.15 14.59
CA LEU A 1048 -13.18 -14.30 13.80
C LEU A 1048 -13.47 -15.53 14.67
N LEU A 1049 -12.56 -15.86 15.59
CA LEU A 1049 -12.71 -17.03 16.46
C LEU A 1049 -13.95 -16.91 17.34
N ILE A 1050 -14.14 -15.75 17.99
CA ILE A 1050 -15.33 -15.47 18.81
C ILE A 1050 -16.61 -15.56 17.96
N GLY A 1051 -16.60 -14.93 16.79
CA GLY A 1051 -17.76 -14.90 15.91
C GLY A 1051 -18.12 -16.25 15.33
N ILE A 1052 -17.14 -17.08 14.96
CA ILE A 1052 -17.39 -18.46 14.49
C ILE A 1052 -17.96 -19.31 15.63
N LEU A 1053 -17.36 -19.28 16.83
CA LEU A 1053 -17.89 -20.02 17.98
C LEU A 1053 -19.32 -19.58 18.33
N SER A 1054 -19.57 -18.27 18.34
CA SER A 1054 -20.90 -17.70 18.56
C SER A 1054 -21.89 -18.12 17.47
N GLY A 1055 -21.50 -18.05 16.20
CA GLY A 1055 -22.34 -18.41 15.05
C GLY A 1055 -22.71 -19.88 15.03
N THR A 1056 -21.74 -20.77 15.28
CA THR A 1056 -21.99 -22.23 15.41
C THR A 1056 -22.99 -22.53 16.53
N TYR A 1057 -22.83 -21.88 17.68
CA TYR A 1057 -23.77 -21.99 18.80
C TYR A 1057 -25.17 -21.46 18.44
N SER A 1058 -25.23 -20.26 17.84
CA SER A 1058 -26.47 -19.58 17.47
C SER A 1058 -27.26 -20.34 16.41
N ALA A 1059 -26.59 -20.92 15.41
CA ALA A 1059 -27.22 -21.73 14.38
C ALA A 1059 -28.00 -22.93 14.96
N ILE A 1060 -27.52 -23.51 16.07
CA ILE A 1060 -28.12 -24.68 16.72
C ILE A 1060 -29.19 -24.26 17.76
N PHE A 1061 -28.86 -23.33 18.65
CA PHE A 1061 -29.67 -23.02 19.83
C PHE A 1061 -30.54 -21.77 19.69
N VAL A 1062 -30.27 -20.92 18.70
CA VAL A 1062 -31.01 -19.68 18.46
C VAL A 1062 -31.84 -19.78 17.18
N ALA A 1063 -31.18 -19.92 16.02
CA ALA A 1063 -31.78 -19.81 14.69
C ALA A 1063 -32.84 -20.90 14.41
N ALA A 1064 -32.47 -22.18 14.55
CA ALA A 1064 -33.38 -23.31 14.31
C ALA A 1064 -34.60 -23.30 15.22
N PRO A 1065 -34.46 -23.16 16.56
CA PRO A 1065 -35.62 -23.08 17.45
C PRO A 1065 -36.48 -21.83 17.24
N LEU A 1066 -35.95 -20.74 16.66
CA LEU A 1066 -36.70 -19.51 16.41
C LEU A 1066 -37.89 -19.74 15.49
N LEU A 1067 -37.81 -20.74 14.60
CA LEU A 1067 -38.88 -21.13 13.68
C LEU A 1067 -40.19 -21.48 14.40
N LEU A 1068 -40.14 -21.97 15.65
CA LEU A 1068 -41.31 -22.28 16.47
C LEU A 1068 -42.02 -21.04 17.01
N SER A 1069 -41.35 -19.88 17.02
CA SER A 1069 -41.89 -18.64 17.57
C SER A 1069 -42.82 -17.92 16.58
N PHE A 1070 -42.80 -18.30 15.30
CA PHE A 1070 -43.67 -17.73 14.28
C PHE A 1070 -45.00 -18.51 14.20
N LYS A 1071 -46.11 -17.89 14.61
CA LYS A 1071 -47.46 -18.52 14.55
C LYS A 1071 -47.91 -18.75 13.10
N GLY A 1072 -48.44 -19.95 12.80
CA GLY A 1072 -49.20 -20.25 11.57
C GLY A 1072 -48.65 -21.44 10.78
N ARG A 1073 -49.31 -21.86 9.70
CA ARG A 1073 -48.84 -23.01 8.90
C ARG A 1073 -47.57 -22.66 8.10
N VAL A 1074 -46.51 -23.47 8.16
CA VAL A 1074 -45.31 -23.34 7.31
C VAL A 1074 -45.67 -23.94 5.95
N TYR A 1075 -45.59 -23.14 4.88
CA TYR A 1075 -45.80 -23.64 3.52
C TYR A 1075 -44.47 -24.22 3.04
N ILE A 1076 -44.48 -25.07 2.03
CA ILE A 1076 -43.25 -25.57 1.43
C ILE A 1076 -43.49 -25.60 -0.07
N PRO A 1077 -42.94 -24.68 -0.86
CA PRO A 1077 -43.17 -24.66 -2.30
C PRO A 1077 -42.64 -25.94 -2.95
N PRO A 1078 -43.30 -26.46 -4.01
CA PRO A 1078 -42.83 -27.61 -4.76
C PRO A 1078 -41.45 -27.32 -5.39
N VAL A 1079 -40.66 -28.37 -5.64
CA VAL A 1079 -39.42 -28.27 -6.42
C VAL A 1079 -39.75 -28.76 -7.83
N ASP A 1080 -39.43 -27.97 -8.85
CA ASP A 1080 -39.46 -28.45 -10.22
C ASP A 1080 -38.51 -29.65 -10.31
N SER A 1081 -39.06 -30.84 -10.56
CA SER A 1081 -38.25 -32.01 -10.89
C SER A 1081 -37.51 -31.70 -12.18
N ASP A 1082 -36.18 -31.74 -12.15
CA ASP A 1082 -35.33 -31.55 -13.32
C ASP A 1082 -35.86 -32.32 -14.54
N GLY A 1083 -36.28 -31.59 -15.57
CA GLY A 1083 -35.98 -31.91 -16.97
C GLY A 1083 -36.67 -33.10 -17.63
N ASP A 1084 -37.75 -33.67 -17.11
CA ASP A 1084 -38.59 -34.57 -17.92
C ASP A 1084 -39.91 -33.89 -18.28
N ALA A 1085 -40.10 -33.64 -19.57
CA ALA A 1085 -41.34 -33.12 -20.15
C ALA A 1085 -42.41 -34.22 -20.15
N GLY A 1086 -42.75 -34.71 -18.96
CA GLY A 1086 -43.79 -35.70 -18.69
C GLY A 1086 -44.80 -35.10 -17.72
N THR A 1087 -46.07 -35.23 -18.06
CA THR A 1087 -47.26 -34.76 -17.33
C THR A 1087 -47.09 -34.66 -15.80
N PRO A 1088 -47.56 -33.56 -15.17
CA PRO A 1088 -47.48 -33.39 -13.72
C PRO A 1088 -48.21 -34.54 -13.02
N SER A 1089 -47.52 -35.24 -12.12
CA SER A 1089 -48.16 -36.20 -11.22
C SER A 1089 -49.13 -35.45 -10.30
N PRO A 1090 -50.39 -35.90 -10.15
CA PRO A 1090 -51.35 -35.29 -9.23
C PRO A 1090 -50.91 -35.59 -7.79
N GLY A 1091 -50.17 -34.66 -7.21
CA GLY A 1091 -49.60 -34.77 -5.85
C GLY A 1091 -48.53 -33.73 -5.52
N SER A 1092 -48.18 -32.82 -6.42
CA SER A 1092 -47.19 -31.76 -6.24
C SER A 1092 -47.70 -30.51 -5.50
N ASP A 1093 -48.68 -30.67 -4.61
CA ASP A 1093 -49.15 -29.55 -3.80
C ASP A 1093 -48.19 -29.32 -2.63
N GLY A 1094 -47.81 -28.06 -2.38
CA GLY A 1094 -46.88 -27.70 -1.32
C GLY A 1094 -47.31 -28.25 0.05
N VAL A 1095 -46.35 -28.71 0.86
CA VAL A 1095 -46.64 -29.29 2.18
C VAL A 1095 -46.89 -28.17 3.18
N VAL A 1096 -48.00 -28.26 3.92
CA VAL A 1096 -48.43 -27.25 4.88
C VAL A 1096 -48.41 -27.82 6.30
N VAL A 1097 -47.41 -27.46 7.10
CA VAL A 1097 -47.20 -28.04 8.45
C VAL A 1097 -47.65 -27.06 9.53
N PRO A 1098 -48.54 -27.45 10.46
CA PRO A 1098 -48.89 -26.61 11.61
C PRO A 1098 -47.70 -26.48 12.57
N THR A 1099 -47.49 -25.27 13.10
CA THR A 1099 -46.40 -24.94 14.04
C THR A 1099 -46.65 -25.42 15.48
N ALA A 1100 -47.82 -26.02 15.74
CA ALA A 1100 -48.28 -26.45 17.07
C ALA A 1100 -48.36 -27.98 17.16
#